data_AF-A0A7Y5LC45-F1
#
_entry.id   AF-A0A7Y5LC45-F1
#
_cell.length_a   1.000
_cell.length_b   1.000
_cell.length_c   1.000
_cell.angle_alpha   90.00
_cell.angle_beta   90.00
_cell.angle_gamma   90.00
#
_symmetry.space_group_name_H-M   'P 1'
#
loop_
_entity.id
_entity.type
_entity.pdbx_description
1 polymer ?
#
loop_
_entity_poly.entity_id
_entity_poly.type
_entity_poly.pdbx_seq_one_letter_code
_entity_poly.pdbx_strand_id
1 'polypeptide(L)'
;MKFRLCVLVCLFQTAFAQEPISYSVSFDNAEHHEANISVTFSNIGKEPLELYMSRSSPGRYALHEFVKNIYDVKATDAKDKPLVLTQPDPYSWRIEKHDGTVTINYTLFGDYCDGTYSAIDPTHAHLNIPATFIWAKGMDQRPIRVQFKIPKHWKIATQLKPTENPVVFTASDFQYFMDSPVEISDFDWYEWKVPYKDRSQTIRMSLHHSDRKDESQAFFEVVKAIVLEAKAVFLEFPQYDNGTYTFLADYLPYARRDGMEHRNSTVITHHHSLQTGLIDIAGSVSHEFFHCWNVERIRPKSLEPFDFMRANMSGELWFAEGFTSYYDALILKRAAITSLDQYAKNMSKDLSFFLGSPGRRYFSAVDMSRQAPFADAATSNDPQNKSNTFISYYNFGAMLGLALDLSIREKFPNLTLDDLMREMWDAHGRNELPYTNDDVKAALAKTTHDKKFADTFFEKYIFGRETPGFKKLLAQAGLLLRKSKPGKPSLGTMDWKISENSIELQKPSIIGSPLYKAGLDRGDKIFTINGEGIAEINQLDTILSHYYIGDTLTVEYEQRTKRKTAKLILAEDTEWEVVTFEKAGEPITSDIENFRKNWLTSRSSEPLPVLKKYCPECKRLFDFELEFCGFDGSELKLIP
;
A
#
# COMPACT_ATOMS: atom_id res chain seq x y z
N MET A 1 26.69 32.55 54.30
CA MET A 1 26.45 31.09 54.30
C MET A 1 25.21 30.76 55.11
N LYS A 2 24.10 30.41 54.44
CA LYS A 2 22.96 29.69 55.02
C LYS A 2 22.45 28.73 53.94
N PHE A 3 22.77 27.45 54.07
CA PHE A 3 22.23 26.39 53.22
C PHE A 3 20.81 26.05 53.71
N ARG A 4 19.81 26.14 52.84
CA ARG A 4 18.50 25.49 53.03
C ARG A 4 18.49 24.26 52.14
N LEU A 5 18.46 23.09 52.77
CA LEU A 5 18.31 21.80 52.11
C LEU A 5 16.81 21.55 51.91
N CYS A 6 16.32 21.68 50.68
CA CYS A 6 14.98 21.21 50.29
C CYS A 6 15.09 19.72 49.97
N VAL A 7 14.52 18.88 50.83
CA VAL A 7 14.30 17.45 50.55
C VAL A 7 13.06 17.35 49.66
N LEU A 8 13.25 17.00 48.39
CA LEU A 8 12.16 16.65 47.48
C LEU A 8 11.70 15.22 47.84
N VAL A 9 10.52 15.08 48.43
CA VAL A 9 9.89 13.77 48.66
C VAL A 9 9.23 13.36 47.34
N CYS A 10 9.89 12.47 46.59
CA CYS A 10 9.25 11.77 45.49
C CYS A 10 8.20 10.80 46.05
N LEU A 11 6.92 11.17 45.94
CA LEU A 11 5.80 10.25 46.11
C LEU A 11 5.86 9.23 44.97
N PHE A 12 6.42 8.06 45.25
CA PHE A 12 6.19 6.87 44.43
C PHE A 12 4.71 6.50 44.57
N GLN A 13 3.88 6.95 43.65
CA GLN A 13 2.59 6.31 43.41
C GLN A 13 2.90 4.89 42.94
N THR A 14 2.63 3.91 43.80
CA THR A 14 2.54 2.51 43.39
C THR A 14 1.43 2.43 42.35
N ALA A 15 1.79 2.40 41.07
CA ALA A 15 0.86 2.03 40.02
C ALA A 15 0.40 0.60 40.34
N PHE A 16 -0.81 0.46 40.85
CA PHE A 16 -1.49 -0.83 40.83
C PHE A 16 -1.54 -1.23 39.36
N ALA A 17 -0.82 -2.29 39.00
CA ALA A 17 -0.87 -2.84 37.66
C ALA A 17 -2.34 -3.17 37.36
N GLN A 18 -2.96 -2.39 36.48
CA GLN A 18 -4.35 -2.63 36.08
C GLN A 18 -4.40 -4.01 35.43
N GLU A 19 -5.37 -4.84 35.80
CA GLU A 19 -5.57 -6.13 35.15
C GLU A 19 -5.73 -5.93 33.63
N PRO A 20 -5.20 -6.83 32.79
CA PRO A 20 -5.32 -6.68 31.34
C PRO A 20 -6.75 -6.89 30.88
N ILE A 21 -7.14 -6.20 29.80
CA ILE A 21 -8.35 -6.54 29.05
C ILE A 21 -8.11 -7.91 28.41
N SER A 22 -9.02 -8.85 28.62
CA SER A 22 -8.81 -10.24 28.23
C SER A 22 -9.76 -10.67 27.12
N TYR A 23 -9.21 -11.02 25.97
CA TYR A 23 -9.93 -11.57 24.82
C TYR A 23 -9.72 -13.08 24.69
N SER A 24 -10.75 -13.80 24.29
CA SER A 24 -10.68 -15.18 23.80
C SER A 24 -11.39 -15.29 22.46
N VAL A 25 -10.74 -15.94 21.50
CA VAL A 25 -11.28 -16.17 20.15
C VAL A 25 -11.34 -17.68 19.88
N SER A 26 -12.43 -18.18 19.30
CA SER A 26 -12.54 -19.56 18.79
C SER A 26 -13.19 -19.60 17.41
N PHE A 27 -12.89 -20.66 16.66
CA PHE A 27 -13.28 -20.83 15.26
C PHE A 27 -14.16 -22.08 15.07
N ASP A 28 -15.06 -22.32 16.02
CA ASP A 28 -15.85 -23.56 16.07
C ASP A 28 -16.78 -23.73 14.85
N ASN A 29 -17.08 -22.62 14.15
CA ASN A 29 -17.94 -22.58 12.97
C ASN A 29 -17.21 -21.98 11.74
N ALA A 30 -15.91 -22.27 11.60
CA ALA A 30 -15.07 -21.75 10.52
C ALA A 30 -15.56 -22.14 9.12
N GLU A 31 -16.25 -23.28 8.98
CA GLU A 31 -16.90 -23.71 7.71
C GLU A 31 -18.00 -22.76 7.22
N HIS A 32 -18.46 -21.86 8.09
CA HIS A 32 -19.42 -20.81 7.80
C HIS A 32 -18.84 -19.41 8.03
N HIS A 33 -17.51 -19.30 8.04
CA HIS A 33 -16.78 -18.04 8.14
C HIS A 33 -16.97 -17.29 9.45
N GLU A 34 -17.18 -18.02 10.55
CA GLU A 34 -17.52 -17.46 11.85
C GLU A 34 -16.43 -17.70 12.91
N ALA A 35 -16.17 -16.66 13.71
CA ALA A 35 -15.45 -16.75 14.97
C ALA A 35 -16.33 -16.30 16.14
N ASN A 36 -16.20 -16.99 17.28
CA ASN A 36 -16.80 -16.55 18.54
C ASN A 36 -15.74 -15.78 19.34
N ILE A 37 -16.09 -14.56 19.75
CA ILE A 37 -15.18 -13.68 20.49
C ILE A 37 -15.80 -13.31 21.83
N SER A 38 -14.99 -13.44 22.88
CA SER A 38 -15.31 -13.01 24.23
C SER A 38 -14.29 -11.98 24.69
N VAL A 39 -14.74 -10.84 25.22
CA VAL A 39 -13.88 -9.83 25.85
C VAL A 39 -14.34 -9.58 27.28
N THR A 40 -13.40 -9.57 28.23
CA THR A 40 -13.67 -9.27 29.64
C THR A 40 -12.94 -8.02 30.09
N PHE A 41 -13.71 -7.08 30.63
CA PHE A 41 -13.25 -5.86 31.27
C PHE A 41 -13.44 -5.98 32.78
N SER A 42 -12.37 -6.32 33.50
CA SER A 42 -12.38 -6.44 34.97
C SER A 42 -11.90 -5.16 35.65
N ASN A 43 -12.22 -5.00 36.93
CA ASN A 43 -11.81 -3.87 37.77
C ASN A 43 -12.14 -2.51 37.14
N ILE A 44 -13.27 -2.44 36.44
CA ILE A 44 -13.80 -1.18 35.91
C ILE A 44 -14.59 -0.49 37.02
N GLY A 45 -14.69 0.85 36.95
CA GLY A 45 -15.39 1.66 37.97
C GLY A 45 -16.89 1.37 38.05
N LYS A 46 -17.68 2.31 38.57
CA LYS A 46 -19.15 2.22 38.55
C LYS A 46 -19.80 3.06 37.45
N GLU A 47 -18.99 3.77 36.68
CA GLU A 47 -19.46 4.57 35.54
C GLU A 47 -19.96 3.65 34.42
N PRO A 48 -20.94 4.09 33.62
CA PRO A 48 -21.40 3.34 32.46
C PRO A 48 -20.26 2.94 31.53
N LEU A 49 -20.29 1.70 31.03
CA LEU A 49 -19.33 1.19 30.07
C LEU A 49 -19.79 1.52 28.64
N GLU A 50 -18.96 2.25 27.90
CA GLU A 50 -19.15 2.53 26.47
C GLU A 50 -18.22 1.65 25.62
N LEU A 51 -18.82 0.91 24.70
CA LEU A 51 -18.15 -0.04 23.80
C LEU A 51 -18.30 0.41 22.36
N TYR A 52 -17.30 0.14 21.54
CA TYR A 52 -17.26 0.55 20.14
C TYR A 52 -16.74 -0.59 19.27
N MET A 53 -17.23 -0.63 18.03
CA MET A 53 -16.54 -1.30 16.93
C MET A 53 -15.86 -0.23 16.08
N SER A 54 -14.62 -0.47 15.66
CA SER A 54 -13.86 0.48 14.85
C SER A 54 -14.54 0.71 13.49
N ARG A 55 -14.23 1.86 12.90
CA ARG A 55 -14.69 2.30 11.58
C ARG A 55 -13.55 2.66 10.64
N SER A 56 -12.31 2.51 11.07
CA SER A 56 -11.10 2.74 10.29
C SER A 56 -10.01 1.79 10.81
N SER A 57 -8.97 1.60 10.00
CA SER A 57 -7.81 0.75 10.30
C SER A 57 -6.53 1.52 9.96
N PRO A 58 -5.43 1.39 10.74
CA PRO A 58 -4.13 1.93 10.35
C PRO A 58 -3.78 1.49 8.93
N GLY A 59 -3.11 2.37 8.18
CA GLY A 59 -2.78 2.23 6.76
C GLY A 59 -3.98 2.24 5.78
N ARG A 60 -5.23 2.26 6.28
CA ARG A 60 -6.44 2.42 5.45
C ARG A 60 -7.21 3.70 5.82
N TYR A 61 -7.27 4.64 4.89
CA TYR A 61 -7.68 6.02 5.18
C TYR A 61 -9.18 6.30 4.99
N ALA A 62 -9.94 5.33 4.48
CA ALA A 62 -11.39 5.40 4.34
C ALA A 62 -12.13 4.86 5.58
N LEU A 63 -13.43 5.20 5.67
CA LEU A 63 -14.30 4.59 6.66
C LEU A 63 -14.79 3.22 6.17
N HIS A 64 -14.79 2.26 7.09
CA HIS A 64 -15.24 0.89 6.89
C HIS A 64 -16.24 0.51 7.98
N GLU A 65 -17.43 0.08 7.60
CA GLU A 65 -18.48 -0.25 8.56
C GLU A 65 -18.31 -1.67 9.11
N PHE A 66 -17.22 -1.94 9.84
CA PHE A 66 -16.87 -3.27 10.35
C PHE A 66 -17.95 -3.87 11.26
N VAL A 67 -18.72 -3.02 11.96
CA VAL A 67 -19.84 -3.44 12.81
C VAL A 67 -20.89 -4.30 12.09
N LYS A 68 -21.03 -4.16 10.77
CA LYS A 68 -21.99 -4.94 9.97
C LYS A 68 -21.71 -6.45 9.99
N ASN A 69 -20.47 -6.83 10.33
CA ASN A 69 -20.00 -8.21 10.33
C ASN A 69 -20.06 -8.88 11.71
N ILE A 70 -20.57 -8.19 12.75
CA ILE A 70 -20.74 -8.77 14.09
C ILE A 70 -22.20 -8.88 14.49
N TYR A 71 -22.55 -9.95 15.19
CA TYR A 71 -23.92 -10.22 15.66
C TYR A 71 -23.91 -11.07 16.93
N ASP A 72 -25.12 -11.33 17.46
CA ASP A 72 -25.34 -12.03 18.74
C ASP A 72 -24.60 -11.41 19.94
N VAL A 73 -24.46 -10.07 19.94
CA VAL A 73 -23.76 -9.34 21.00
C VAL A 73 -24.52 -9.44 22.32
N LYS A 74 -23.88 -10.04 23.32
CA LYS A 74 -24.42 -10.27 24.66
C LYS A 74 -23.45 -9.78 25.72
N ALA A 75 -23.98 -9.30 26.85
CA ALA A 75 -23.20 -8.82 27.99
C ALA A 75 -23.57 -9.57 29.27
N THR A 76 -22.59 -9.93 30.09
CA THR A 76 -22.76 -10.56 31.40
C THR A 76 -21.86 -9.94 32.48
N ASP A 77 -22.25 -10.09 33.75
CA ASP A 77 -21.43 -9.72 34.91
C ASP A 77 -20.43 -10.83 35.29
N ALA A 78 -19.67 -10.64 36.39
CA ALA A 78 -18.72 -11.63 36.90
C ALA A 78 -19.32 -12.99 37.32
N LYS A 79 -20.66 -13.09 37.38
CA LYS A 79 -21.41 -14.29 37.78
C LYS A 79 -22.24 -14.85 36.62
N ASP A 80 -21.87 -14.49 35.39
CA ASP A 80 -22.56 -14.86 34.15
C ASP A 80 -24.04 -14.42 34.11
N LYS A 81 -24.42 -13.40 34.90
CA LYS A 81 -25.78 -12.86 34.84
C LYS A 81 -25.89 -11.88 33.68
N PRO A 82 -26.94 -11.97 32.85
CA PRO A 82 -27.16 -11.02 31.75
C PRO A 82 -27.22 -9.57 32.23
N LEU A 83 -26.50 -8.70 31.53
CA LEU A 83 -26.54 -7.25 31.70
C LEU A 83 -27.41 -6.62 30.60
N VAL A 84 -28.02 -5.47 30.91
CA VAL A 84 -28.78 -4.70 29.93
C VAL A 84 -27.80 -3.97 29.02
N LEU A 85 -27.76 -4.38 27.76
CA LEU A 85 -26.97 -3.76 26.69
C LEU A 85 -27.90 -2.89 25.85
N THR A 86 -27.55 -1.61 25.69
CA THR A 86 -28.25 -0.68 24.79
C THR A 86 -27.34 -0.31 23.63
N GLN A 87 -27.92 0.00 22.47
CA GLN A 87 -27.19 0.41 21.26
C GLN A 87 -27.63 1.85 20.90
N PRO A 88 -26.91 2.88 21.36
CA PRO A 88 -27.32 4.27 21.16
C PRO A 88 -27.09 4.77 19.72
N ASP A 89 -26.18 4.15 18.97
CA ASP A 89 -25.92 4.39 17.56
C ASP A 89 -25.46 3.08 16.87
N PRO A 90 -25.33 3.02 15.54
CA PRO A 90 -24.99 1.78 14.84
C PRO A 90 -23.64 1.14 15.21
N TYR A 91 -22.72 1.89 15.81
CA TYR A 91 -21.31 1.50 16.00
C TYR A 91 -20.92 1.28 17.46
N SER A 92 -21.84 1.50 18.40
CA SER A 92 -21.52 1.50 19.82
C SER A 92 -22.57 0.77 20.66
N TRP A 93 -22.15 0.35 21.86
CA TRP A 93 -23.03 -0.18 22.88
C TRP A 93 -22.76 0.49 24.22
N ARG A 94 -23.76 0.45 25.10
CA ARG A 94 -23.68 1.04 26.43
C ARG A 94 -24.34 0.15 27.49
N ILE A 95 -23.62 -0.02 28.60
CA ILE A 95 -24.08 -0.74 29.79
C ILE A 95 -24.11 0.23 30.97
N GLU A 96 -25.30 0.58 31.45
CA GLU A 96 -25.49 1.58 32.50
C GLU A 96 -25.12 1.09 33.90
N LYS A 97 -25.26 -0.22 34.17
CA LYS A 97 -25.06 -0.81 35.50
C LYS A 97 -24.31 -2.13 35.39
N HIS A 98 -23.19 -2.23 36.11
CA HIS A 98 -22.41 -3.45 36.29
C HIS A 98 -21.75 -3.46 37.67
N ASP A 99 -21.18 -4.59 38.06
CA ASP A 99 -20.54 -4.80 39.37
C ASP A 99 -19.04 -4.49 39.38
N GLY A 100 -18.49 -4.05 38.25
CA GLY A 100 -17.06 -3.78 38.07
C GLY A 100 -16.36 -4.79 37.16
N THR A 101 -17.10 -5.80 36.69
CA THR A 101 -16.67 -6.72 35.63
C THR A 101 -17.77 -6.84 34.58
N VAL A 102 -17.37 -6.78 33.32
CA VAL A 102 -18.27 -7.01 32.19
C VAL A 102 -17.60 -7.95 31.21
N THR A 103 -18.31 -8.99 30.80
CA THR A 103 -17.92 -9.86 29.68
C THR A 103 -18.88 -9.63 28.52
N ILE A 104 -18.33 -9.36 27.33
CA ILE A 104 -19.07 -9.27 26.07
C ILE A 104 -18.76 -10.49 25.24
N ASN A 105 -19.79 -11.16 24.73
CA ASN A 105 -19.67 -12.27 23.78
C ASN A 105 -20.38 -11.88 22.49
N TYR A 106 -19.78 -12.20 21.34
CA TYR A 106 -20.36 -11.94 20.03
C TYR A 106 -19.77 -12.89 18.97
N THR A 107 -20.46 -13.00 17.85
CA THR A 107 -20.00 -13.70 16.66
C THR A 107 -19.48 -12.69 15.63
N LEU A 108 -18.34 -12.98 15.03
CA LEU A 108 -17.76 -12.27 13.89
C LEU A 108 -17.89 -13.15 12.65
N PHE A 109 -18.44 -12.60 11.58
CA PHE A 109 -18.40 -13.17 10.24
C PHE A 109 -17.26 -12.52 9.43
N GLY A 110 -16.42 -13.32 8.77
CA GLY A 110 -15.31 -12.84 7.96
C GLY A 110 -15.05 -13.71 6.74
N ASP A 111 -15.34 -13.19 5.54
CA ASP A 111 -15.16 -13.89 4.26
C ASP A 111 -14.48 -12.96 3.23
N TYR A 112 -13.46 -12.21 3.67
CA TYR A 112 -12.74 -11.28 2.81
C TYR A 112 -11.26 -11.19 3.20
N CYS A 113 -10.41 -11.96 2.49
CA CYS A 113 -8.97 -12.01 2.73
C CYS A 113 -8.27 -10.87 1.95
N ASP A 114 -7.92 -9.80 2.67
CA ASP A 114 -7.17 -8.63 2.20
C ASP A 114 -6.42 -7.95 3.35
N GLY A 115 -5.83 -6.77 3.13
CA GLY A 115 -5.13 -6.02 4.17
C GLY A 115 -6.02 -5.23 5.13
N THR A 116 -7.33 -5.45 5.18
CA THR A 116 -8.25 -4.60 5.97
C THR A 116 -9.35 -5.36 6.71
N TYR A 117 -9.92 -6.40 6.11
CA TYR A 117 -11.02 -7.18 6.65
C TYR A 117 -10.53 -8.52 7.21
N SER A 118 -11.45 -9.29 7.78
CA SER A 118 -11.16 -10.62 8.29
C SER A 118 -11.66 -11.70 7.32
N ALA A 119 -10.91 -12.80 7.24
CA ALA A 119 -11.30 -14.03 6.55
C ALA A 119 -11.14 -15.23 7.48
N ILE A 120 -12.17 -16.05 7.56
CA ILE A 120 -12.21 -17.24 8.40
C ILE A 120 -12.75 -18.35 7.50
N ASP A 121 -12.04 -19.45 7.38
CA ASP A 121 -12.50 -20.63 6.67
C ASP A 121 -11.85 -21.90 7.26
N PRO A 122 -12.14 -23.12 6.78
CA PRO A 122 -11.54 -24.35 7.28
C PRO A 122 -10.00 -24.48 7.10
N THR A 123 -9.36 -23.55 6.39
CA THR A 123 -7.92 -23.51 6.10
C THR A 123 -7.19 -22.45 6.92
N HIS A 124 -7.84 -21.33 7.25
CA HIS A 124 -7.23 -20.29 8.08
C HIS A 124 -8.19 -19.36 8.83
N ALA A 125 -7.61 -18.56 9.73
CA ALA A 125 -8.19 -17.31 10.21
C ALA A 125 -7.19 -16.16 10.03
N HIS A 126 -7.50 -15.31 9.06
CA HIS A 126 -6.86 -14.03 8.78
C HIS A 126 -7.63 -12.91 9.48
N LEU A 127 -7.00 -12.25 10.45
CA LEU A 127 -7.66 -11.26 11.31
C LEU A 127 -6.95 -9.92 11.29
N ASN A 128 -7.59 -8.92 10.68
CA ASN A 128 -7.25 -7.52 10.89
C ASN A 128 -7.99 -7.02 12.15
N ILE A 129 -7.23 -6.53 13.14
CA ILE A 129 -7.76 -6.30 14.49
C ILE A 129 -8.89 -5.25 14.55
N PRO A 130 -8.83 -4.11 13.85
CA PRO A 130 -9.93 -3.14 13.83
C PRO A 130 -11.24 -3.71 13.29
N ALA A 131 -11.16 -4.70 12.38
CA ALA A 131 -12.31 -5.41 11.83
C ALA A 131 -12.79 -6.58 12.72
N THR A 132 -12.09 -6.89 13.81
CA THR A 132 -12.29 -8.11 14.61
C THR A 132 -12.81 -7.83 16.04
N PHE A 133 -12.31 -6.77 16.70
CA PHE A 133 -12.48 -6.62 18.15
C PHE A 133 -13.34 -5.43 18.58
N ILE A 134 -14.40 -5.71 19.38
CA ILE A 134 -15.10 -4.68 20.17
C ILE A 134 -14.18 -4.20 21.30
N TRP A 135 -14.10 -2.89 21.50
CA TRP A 135 -13.26 -2.27 22.52
C TRP A 135 -14.03 -1.27 23.40
N ALA A 136 -13.46 -0.92 24.56
CA ALA A 136 -14.05 0.01 25.52
C ALA A 136 -13.32 1.35 25.54
N LYS A 137 -14.07 2.45 25.53
CA LYS A 137 -13.51 3.80 25.59
C LYS A 137 -12.89 4.11 26.95
N GLY A 138 -11.76 4.82 26.93
CA GLY A 138 -11.08 5.28 28.14
C GLY A 138 -10.23 4.19 28.81
N MET A 139 -10.00 3.07 28.10
CA MET A 139 -9.13 1.97 28.56
C MET A 139 -7.90 1.81 27.69
N ASP A 140 -7.58 2.83 26.89
CA ASP A 140 -6.61 2.78 25.81
C ASP A 140 -5.18 2.43 26.29
N GLN A 141 -4.88 2.74 27.55
CA GLN A 141 -3.57 2.49 28.19
C GLN A 141 -3.51 1.14 28.94
N ARG A 142 -4.61 0.38 29.01
CA ARG A 142 -4.60 -0.94 29.67
C ARG A 142 -3.91 -1.96 28.78
N PRO A 143 -3.06 -2.83 29.34
CA PRO A 143 -2.51 -3.93 28.59
C PRO A 143 -3.63 -4.86 28.14
N ILE A 144 -3.43 -5.52 27.01
CA ILE A 144 -4.39 -6.45 26.42
C ILE A 144 -3.76 -7.83 26.39
N ARG A 145 -4.56 -8.85 26.70
CA ARG A 145 -4.21 -10.27 26.59
C ARG A 145 -5.22 -10.94 25.68
N VAL A 146 -4.76 -11.62 24.64
CA VAL A 146 -5.61 -12.39 23.72
C VAL A 146 -5.21 -13.85 23.72
N GLN A 147 -6.20 -14.74 23.73
CA GLN A 147 -6.02 -16.17 23.60
C GLN A 147 -6.80 -16.70 22.39
N PHE A 148 -6.13 -17.47 21.54
CA PHE A 148 -6.73 -18.11 20.38
C PHE A 148 -6.96 -19.60 20.65
N LYS A 149 -8.18 -20.08 20.46
CA LYS A 149 -8.51 -21.51 20.51
C LYS A 149 -8.50 -22.04 19.08
N ILE A 150 -7.37 -22.63 18.69
CA ILE A 150 -7.10 -23.03 17.31
C ILE A 150 -7.09 -24.57 17.15
N PRO A 151 -7.36 -25.08 15.94
CA PRO A 151 -7.08 -26.47 15.59
C PRO A 151 -5.62 -26.86 15.87
N LYS A 152 -5.39 -28.13 16.25
CA LYS A 152 -4.05 -28.60 16.70
C LYS A 152 -2.92 -28.45 15.68
N HIS A 153 -3.22 -28.40 14.38
CA HIS A 153 -2.24 -28.34 13.29
C HIS A 153 -1.96 -26.90 12.82
N TRP A 154 -2.73 -25.92 13.29
CA TRP A 154 -2.50 -24.52 12.95
C TRP A 154 -1.43 -23.89 13.85
N LYS A 155 -0.81 -22.86 13.30
CA LYS A 155 0.20 -22.00 13.94
C LYS A 155 -0.34 -20.56 13.93
N ILE A 156 0.24 -19.70 14.75
CA ILE A 156 -0.16 -18.28 14.85
C ILE A 156 1.04 -17.41 14.46
N ALA A 157 0.82 -16.50 13.52
CA ALA A 157 1.76 -15.49 13.08
C ALA A 157 1.21 -14.10 13.40
N THR A 158 1.96 -13.30 14.15
CA THR A 158 1.58 -11.93 14.51
C THR A 158 2.80 -11.16 15.03
N GLN A 159 2.70 -9.84 15.11
CA GLN A 159 3.64 -8.99 15.84
C GLN A 159 3.39 -8.93 17.36
N LEU A 160 2.20 -9.34 17.84
CA LEU A 160 1.87 -9.35 19.27
C LEU A 160 2.92 -10.10 20.08
N LYS A 161 3.13 -9.68 21.33
CA LYS A 161 4.13 -10.28 22.20
C LYS A 161 3.65 -11.66 22.70
N PRO A 162 4.36 -12.76 22.38
CA PRO A 162 3.97 -14.09 22.83
C PRO A 162 4.19 -14.25 24.34
N THR A 163 3.44 -15.18 24.94
CA THR A 163 3.67 -15.65 26.31
C THR A 163 4.31 -17.05 26.31
N GLU A 164 4.55 -17.63 27.49
CA GLU A 164 4.97 -19.04 27.60
C GLU A 164 3.93 -20.02 27.03
N ASN A 165 2.66 -19.60 26.97
CA ASN A 165 1.62 -20.34 26.29
C ASN A 165 1.58 -19.90 24.80
N PRO A 166 1.83 -20.81 23.84
CA PRO A 166 1.98 -20.46 22.42
C PRO A 166 0.71 -19.96 21.75
N VAL A 167 -0.45 -20.12 22.39
CA VAL A 167 -1.74 -19.61 21.89
C VAL A 167 -2.22 -18.35 22.63
N VAL A 168 -1.35 -17.73 23.43
CA VAL A 168 -1.65 -16.54 24.22
C VAL A 168 -0.62 -15.45 23.93
N PHE A 169 -1.14 -14.27 23.59
CA PHE A 169 -0.35 -13.10 23.23
C PHE A 169 -0.79 -11.87 24.04
N THR A 170 0.07 -10.86 24.07
CA THR A 170 -0.16 -9.61 24.79
C THR A 170 0.20 -8.38 23.94
N ALA A 171 -0.48 -7.28 24.23
CA ALA A 171 -0.21 -5.94 23.72
C ALA A 171 -0.06 -4.97 24.89
N SER A 172 0.82 -3.97 24.76
CA SER A 172 1.08 -2.96 25.79
C SER A 172 -0.13 -2.06 26.04
N ASP A 173 -0.84 -1.73 24.97
CA ASP A 173 -1.91 -0.74 24.93
C ASP A 173 -2.80 -0.99 23.70
N PHE A 174 -3.84 -0.17 23.58
CA PHE A 174 -4.85 -0.25 22.55
C PHE A 174 -4.32 0.05 21.14
N GLN A 175 -3.44 1.03 20.97
CA GLN A 175 -2.90 1.39 19.66
C GLN A 175 -2.03 0.25 19.12
N TYR A 176 -1.15 -0.31 19.97
CA TYR A 176 -0.35 -1.47 19.60
C TYR A 176 -1.22 -2.69 19.27
N PHE A 177 -2.27 -2.95 20.05
CA PHE A 177 -3.20 -4.03 19.75
C PHE A 177 -3.88 -3.82 18.40
N MET A 178 -4.44 -2.64 18.14
CA MET A 178 -5.13 -2.34 16.89
C MET A 178 -4.23 -2.40 15.64
N ASP A 179 -2.93 -2.23 15.80
CA ASP A 179 -1.93 -2.36 14.74
C ASP A 179 -1.37 -3.79 14.56
N SER A 180 -1.93 -4.80 15.24
CA SER A 180 -1.30 -6.13 15.30
C SER A 180 -2.12 -7.24 14.61
N PRO A 181 -2.12 -7.33 13.27
CA PRO A 181 -2.85 -8.39 12.56
C PRO A 181 -2.36 -9.78 12.96
N VAL A 182 -3.21 -10.78 12.69
CA VAL A 182 -2.97 -12.17 13.05
C VAL A 182 -3.34 -13.07 11.89
N GLU A 183 -2.41 -13.91 11.46
CA GLU A 183 -2.66 -15.02 10.54
C GLU A 183 -2.55 -16.34 11.29
N ILE A 184 -3.57 -17.20 11.13
CA ILE A 184 -3.67 -18.48 11.82
C ILE A 184 -3.99 -19.58 10.81
N SER A 185 -3.00 -20.40 10.47
CA SER A 185 -3.17 -21.50 9.51
C SER A 185 -2.05 -22.52 9.66
N ASP A 186 -2.03 -23.54 8.80
CA ASP A 186 -0.87 -24.42 8.64
C ASP A 186 0.16 -23.85 7.63
N PHE A 187 0.43 -22.55 7.70
CA PHE A 187 1.37 -21.85 6.81
C PHE A 187 2.80 -22.43 6.83
N ASP A 188 3.56 -22.19 5.77
CA ASP A 188 5.00 -22.36 5.77
C ASP A 188 5.68 -21.25 6.61
N TRP A 189 6.61 -21.63 7.49
CA TRP A 189 7.33 -20.70 8.37
C TRP A 189 8.81 -20.58 7.99
N TYR A 190 9.26 -19.35 7.73
CA TYR A 190 10.65 -19.03 7.43
C TYR A 190 11.19 -17.97 8.39
N GLU A 191 12.47 -18.10 8.76
CA GLU A 191 13.15 -17.15 9.64
C GLU A 191 14.55 -16.85 9.14
N TRP A 192 14.97 -15.61 9.34
CA TRP A 192 16.31 -15.15 9.04
C TRP A 192 16.78 -14.16 10.10
N LYS A 193 17.82 -14.55 10.85
CA LYS A 193 18.47 -13.68 11.82
C LYS A 193 19.39 -12.71 11.11
N VAL A 194 19.14 -11.42 11.30
CA VAL A 194 19.93 -10.32 10.77
C VAL A 194 20.76 -9.70 11.90
N PRO A 195 22.07 -9.47 11.68
CA PRO A 195 22.87 -8.69 12.62
C PRO A 195 22.31 -7.27 12.77
N TYR A 196 22.23 -6.78 14.01
CA TYR A 196 21.78 -5.43 14.31
C TYR A 196 22.55 -4.84 15.49
N LYS A 197 23.50 -3.94 15.23
CA LYS A 197 24.40 -3.38 16.24
C LYS A 197 25.06 -4.53 17.04
N ASP A 198 25.00 -4.49 18.37
CA ASP A 198 25.54 -5.54 19.25
C ASP A 198 24.56 -6.70 19.51
N ARG A 199 23.44 -6.77 18.79
CA ARG A 199 22.41 -7.81 18.92
C ARG A 199 22.02 -8.40 17.56
N SER A 200 21.03 -9.29 17.56
CA SER A 200 20.36 -9.75 16.35
C SER A 200 18.88 -9.42 16.40
N GLN A 201 18.29 -9.19 15.24
CA GLN A 201 16.84 -9.18 15.02
C GLN A 201 16.48 -10.33 14.08
N THR A 202 15.21 -10.71 14.03
CA THR A 202 14.75 -11.80 13.14
C THR A 202 13.70 -11.31 12.18
N ILE A 203 13.93 -11.54 10.89
CA ILE A 203 12.91 -11.37 9.85
C ILE A 203 12.21 -12.72 9.67
N ARG A 204 10.88 -12.71 9.68
CA ARG A 204 10.03 -13.90 9.63
C ARG A 204 9.03 -13.80 8.48
N MET A 205 8.61 -14.93 7.94
CA MET A 205 7.51 -15.00 6.98
C MET A 205 6.63 -16.21 7.31
N SER A 206 5.35 -15.95 7.59
CA SER A 206 4.30 -16.97 7.43
C SER A 206 3.77 -16.86 6.02
N LEU A 207 3.81 -17.98 5.30
CA LEU A 207 3.30 -18.06 3.95
C LEU A 207 2.18 -19.10 3.91
N HIS A 208 0.94 -18.64 3.81
CA HIS A 208 -0.22 -19.50 3.58
C HIS A 208 -0.52 -19.52 2.08
N HIS A 209 -0.30 -20.67 1.46
CA HIS A 209 -0.26 -20.81 0.00
C HIS A 209 -0.39 -22.27 -0.43
N SER A 210 -0.50 -22.50 -1.74
CA SER A 210 -0.55 -23.84 -2.34
C SER A 210 0.64 -24.16 -3.27
N ASP A 211 1.69 -23.33 -3.29
CA ASP A 211 2.90 -23.57 -4.09
C ASP A 211 3.76 -24.69 -3.50
N ARG A 212 4.74 -25.16 -4.27
CA ARG A 212 5.68 -26.16 -3.77
C ARG A 212 6.65 -25.56 -2.74
N LYS A 213 7.14 -26.40 -1.84
CA LYS A 213 8.05 -26.00 -0.76
C LYS A 213 9.36 -25.36 -1.23
N ASP A 214 9.87 -25.80 -2.38
CA ASP A 214 11.08 -25.25 -2.99
C ASP A 214 10.84 -23.88 -3.65
N GLU A 215 9.61 -23.61 -4.11
CA GLU A 215 9.21 -22.31 -4.65
C GLU A 215 9.07 -21.28 -3.53
N SER A 216 8.40 -21.64 -2.43
CA SER A 216 8.29 -20.77 -1.26
C SER A 216 9.65 -20.48 -0.61
N GLN A 217 10.55 -21.47 -0.56
CA GLN A 217 11.93 -21.25 -0.09
C GLN A 217 12.70 -20.30 -1.03
N ALA A 218 12.59 -20.47 -2.34
CA ALA A 218 13.24 -19.58 -3.32
C ALA A 218 12.69 -18.16 -3.24
N PHE A 219 11.38 -18.01 -3.03
CA PHE A 219 10.74 -16.72 -2.81
C PHE A 219 11.25 -16.04 -1.53
N PHE A 220 11.46 -16.79 -0.44
CA PHE A 220 12.05 -16.20 0.76
C PHE A 220 13.46 -15.61 0.52
N GLU A 221 14.26 -16.17 -0.39
CA GLU A 221 15.53 -15.53 -0.79
C GLU A 221 15.32 -14.20 -1.53
N VAL A 222 14.25 -14.08 -2.33
CA VAL A 222 13.84 -12.81 -2.95
C VAL A 222 13.47 -11.79 -1.87
N VAL A 223 12.69 -12.20 -0.86
CA VAL A 223 12.34 -11.34 0.30
C VAL A 223 13.59 -10.84 1.02
N LYS A 224 14.58 -11.71 1.28
CA LYS A 224 15.85 -11.29 1.91
C LYS A 224 16.59 -10.24 1.08
N ALA A 225 16.63 -10.38 -0.24
CA ALA A 225 17.27 -9.40 -1.12
C ALA A 225 16.58 -8.03 -1.05
N ILE A 226 15.24 -8.01 -1.04
CA ILE A 226 14.43 -6.80 -0.87
C ILE A 226 14.72 -6.15 0.50
N VAL A 227 14.71 -6.94 1.57
CA VAL A 227 14.94 -6.48 2.95
C VAL A 227 16.30 -5.80 3.11
N LEU A 228 17.36 -6.38 2.54
CA LEU A 228 18.70 -5.80 2.57
C LEU A 228 18.79 -4.48 1.80
N GLU A 229 18.16 -4.42 0.64
CA GLU A 229 18.20 -3.23 -0.19
C GLU A 229 17.33 -2.10 0.38
N ALA A 230 16.17 -2.40 0.97
CA ALA A 230 15.36 -1.43 1.71
C ALA A 230 16.14 -0.86 2.91
N LYS A 231 16.80 -1.73 3.70
CA LYS A 231 17.68 -1.30 4.79
C LYS A 231 18.78 -0.35 4.28
N ALA A 232 19.34 -0.59 3.10
CA ALA A 232 20.43 0.22 2.56
C ALA A 232 20.07 1.70 2.39
N VAL A 233 18.79 2.03 2.18
CA VAL A 233 18.31 3.41 2.12
C VAL A 233 18.55 4.12 3.46
N PHE A 234 18.24 3.46 4.57
CA PHE A 234 18.30 4.01 5.93
C PHE A 234 19.59 3.67 6.69
N LEU A 235 20.43 2.79 6.15
CA LEU A 235 21.67 2.25 6.71
C LEU A 235 21.52 1.35 7.95
N GLU A 236 20.31 1.20 8.48
CA GLU A 236 20.00 0.33 9.61
C GLU A 236 18.53 -0.11 9.60
N PHE A 237 18.23 -1.20 10.30
CA PHE A 237 16.84 -1.57 10.63
C PHE A 237 16.27 -0.68 11.74
N PRO A 238 14.94 -0.52 11.81
CA PRO A 238 14.30 -0.02 13.00
C PRO A 238 14.49 -0.98 14.17
N GLN A 239 14.31 -0.49 15.40
CA GLN A 239 14.20 -1.38 16.54
C GLN A 239 12.81 -2.02 16.55
N TYR A 240 12.73 -3.31 16.22
CA TYR A 240 11.51 -4.09 16.40
C TYR A 240 11.26 -4.42 17.87
N ASP A 241 10.02 -4.23 18.32
CA ASP A 241 9.67 -4.23 19.75
C ASP A 241 9.95 -5.58 20.42
N ASN A 242 9.63 -6.68 19.73
CA ASN A 242 9.90 -8.05 20.17
C ASN A 242 11.14 -8.65 19.48
N GLY A 243 12.01 -7.81 18.91
CA GLY A 243 13.20 -8.23 18.17
C GLY A 243 12.89 -8.94 16.84
N THR A 244 11.66 -8.85 16.35
CA THR A 244 11.20 -9.56 15.15
C THR A 244 10.33 -8.70 14.25
N TYR A 245 10.44 -8.90 12.93
CA TYR A 245 9.51 -8.39 11.92
C TYR A 245 8.87 -9.58 11.18
N THR A 246 7.57 -9.56 10.91
CA THR A 246 6.86 -10.68 10.26
C THR A 246 6.09 -10.28 9.02
N PHE A 247 6.37 -10.92 7.89
CA PHE A 247 5.48 -10.92 6.73
C PHE A 247 4.37 -11.96 6.94
N LEU A 248 3.12 -11.51 7.00
CA LEU A 248 1.91 -12.33 7.02
C LEU A 248 1.39 -12.43 5.58
N ALA A 249 1.79 -13.49 4.87
CA ALA A 249 1.52 -13.63 3.44
C ALA A 249 0.46 -14.69 3.16
N ASP A 250 -0.64 -14.29 2.51
CA ASP A 250 -1.73 -15.16 2.05
C ASP A 250 -1.84 -15.13 0.52
N TYR A 251 -1.26 -16.14 -0.14
CA TYR A 251 -1.28 -16.27 -1.61
C TYR A 251 -2.24 -17.39 -2.02
N LEU A 252 -3.52 -17.04 -2.06
CA LEU A 252 -4.64 -17.96 -2.21
C LEU A 252 -5.56 -17.50 -3.35
N PRO A 253 -6.09 -18.38 -4.21
CA PRO A 253 -6.90 -17.99 -5.38
C PRO A 253 -8.14 -17.12 -5.08
N TYR A 254 -8.64 -17.17 -3.85
CA TYR A 254 -9.80 -16.41 -3.38
C TYR A 254 -9.44 -15.16 -2.58
N ALA A 255 -8.16 -14.96 -2.23
CA ALA A 255 -7.70 -13.72 -1.60
C ALA A 255 -7.79 -12.55 -2.59
N ARG A 256 -7.76 -11.32 -2.08
CA ARG A 256 -7.63 -10.12 -2.90
C ARG A 256 -6.17 -9.70 -2.95
N ARG A 257 -5.78 -9.02 -4.03
CA ARG A 257 -4.47 -8.36 -4.06
C ARG A 257 -4.55 -7.13 -3.16
N ASP A 258 -3.82 -7.14 -2.06
CA ASP A 258 -3.73 -6.03 -1.13
C ASP A 258 -2.46 -6.12 -0.27
N GLY A 259 -2.11 -5.01 0.37
CA GLY A 259 -1.01 -4.90 1.31
C GLY A 259 -1.41 -3.94 2.44
N MET A 260 -0.93 -4.23 3.65
CA MET A 260 -1.10 -3.35 4.79
C MET A 260 0.13 -3.37 5.67
N GLU A 261 0.68 -2.20 5.91
CA GLU A 261 1.82 -1.99 6.76
C GLU A 261 1.43 -2.01 8.23
N HIS A 262 2.32 -2.56 9.06
CA HIS A 262 2.23 -2.49 10.50
C HIS A 262 3.61 -2.30 11.12
N ARG A 263 3.64 -1.88 12.37
CA ARG A 263 4.88 -1.44 13.03
C ARG A 263 6.02 -2.46 12.97
N ASN A 264 5.71 -3.74 13.18
CA ASN A 264 6.65 -4.86 13.16
C ASN A 264 6.13 -6.05 12.35
N SER A 265 5.18 -5.82 11.45
CA SER A 265 4.66 -6.85 10.56
C SER A 265 4.03 -6.21 9.33
N THR A 266 3.56 -7.03 8.41
CA THR A 266 2.70 -6.58 7.32
C THR A 266 1.80 -7.73 6.91
N VAL A 267 0.59 -7.40 6.48
CA VAL A 267 -0.27 -8.29 5.73
C VAL A 267 -0.02 -8.10 4.24
N ILE A 268 0.18 -9.19 3.51
CA ILE A 268 0.31 -9.18 2.05
C ILE A 268 -0.55 -10.30 1.49
N THR A 269 -1.56 -9.95 0.70
CA THR A 269 -2.50 -10.92 0.14
C THR A 269 -2.45 -10.88 -1.39
N HIS A 270 -2.57 -12.04 -2.05
CA HIS A 270 -2.63 -12.10 -3.51
C HIS A 270 -3.42 -13.32 -4.00
N HIS A 271 -4.13 -13.16 -5.12
CA HIS A 271 -4.87 -14.24 -5.80
C HIS A 271 -4.04 -15.08 -6.78
N HIS A 272 -2.76 -14.76 -6.92
CA HIS A 272 -1.86 -15.43 -7.86
C HIS A 272 -0.88 -16.25 -7.05
N SER A 273 -0.44 -17.35 -7.65
CA SER A 273 0.63 -18.19 -7.15
C SER A 273 1.99 -17.51 -7.32
N LEU A 274 3.03 -18.04 -6.67
CA LEU A 274 4.39 -17.50 -6.79
C LEU A 274 4.95 -17.60 -8.22
N GLN A 275 4.49 -18.55 -9.04
CA GLN A 275 4.97 -18.71 -10.42
C GLN A 275 4.32 -17.71 -11.39
N THR A 276 3.09 -17.29 -11.11
CA THR A 276 2.30 -16.41 -11.99
C THR A 276 2.33 -14.95 -11.55
N GLY A 277 2.56 -14.69 -10.27
CA GLY A 277 2.56 -13.35 -9.67
C GLY A 277 3.91 -12.88 -9.11
N LEU A 278 5.02 -13.59 -9.36
CA LEU A 278 6.31 -13.37 -8.66
C LEU A 278 6.72 -11.89 -8.52
N ILE A 279 6.71 -11.14 -9.63
CA ILE A 279 7.19 -9.75 -9.65
C ILE A 279 6.21 -8.80 -8.96
N ASP A 280 4.91 -9.01 -9.15
CA ASP A 280 3.87 -8.18 -8.51
C ASP A 280 3.82 -8.42 -6.99
N ILE A 281 3.98 -9.68 -6.59
CA ILE A 281 4.09 -10.09 -5.18
C ILE A 281 5.38 -9.52 -4.56
N ALA A 282 6.52 -9.64 -5.24
CA ALA A 282 7.78 -9.04 -4.78
C ALA A 282 7.68 -7.52 -4.66
N GLY A 283 6.95 -6.85 -5.57
CA GLY A 283 6.65 -5.42 -5.46
C GLY A 283 5.86 -5.09 -4.20
N SER A 284 4.84 -5.88 -3.87
CA SER A 284 4.04 -5.71 -2.65
C SER A 284 4.91 -5.91 -1.40
N VAL A 285 5.76 -6.95 -1.35
CA VAL A 285 6.77 -7.13 -0.28
C VAL A 285 7.67 -5.92 -0.13
N SER A 286 8.15 -5.36 -1.24
CA SER A 286 9.04 -4.20 -1.22
C SER A 286 8.34 -2.95 -0.72
N HIS A 287 7.07 -2.74 -1.09
CA HIS A 287 6.25 -1.62 -0.66
C HIS A 287 6.02 -1.69 0.86
N GLU A 288 5.42 -2.80 1.31
CA GLU A 288 5.03 -2.95 2.71
C GLU A 288 6.22 -3.00 3.66
N PHE A 289 7.34 -3.61 3.25
CA PHE A 289 8.52 -3.62 4.10
C PHE A 289 9.15 -2.23 4.25
N PHE A 290 9.09 -1.40 3.20
CA PHE A 290 9.63 -0.04 3.28
C PHE A 290 8.82 0.83 4.26
N HIS A 291 7.51 0.57 4.39
CA HIS A 291 6.66 1.23 5.36
C HIS A 291 7.09 1.04 6.82
N CYS A 292 7.86 -0.02 7.11
CA CYS A 292 8.45 -0.20 8.43
C CYS A 292 9.26 1.02 8.91
N TRP A 293 9.89 1.76 8.00
CA TRP A 293 10.42 3.10 8.27
C TRP A 293 9.40 4.18 7.93
N ASN A 294 8.91 4.20 6.68
CA ASN A 294 8.04 5.25 6.15
C ASN A 294 6.63 4.74 5.84
N VAL A 295 5.88 4.45 6.88
CA VAL A 295 4.97 5.42 7.52
C VAL A 295 4.80 5.07 9.00
N GLU A 296 5.21 3.87 9.40
CA GLU A 296 5.10 3.37 10.77
C GLU A 296 5.97 4.06 11.81
N ARG A 297 7.01 4.78 11.38
CA ARG A 297 7.92 5.52 12.28
C ARG A 297 8.18 6.94 11.80
N ILE A 298 8.43 7.11 10.50
CA ILE A 298 8.34 8.42 9.84
C ILE A 298 6.84 8.62 9.54
N ARG A 299 6.07 8.99 10.57
CA ARG A 299 4.60 9.05 10.50
C ARG A 299 4.09 10.49 10.40
N PRO A 300 3.14 10.80 9.49
CA PRO A 300 2.45 12.08 9.49
C PRO A 300 1.78 12.40 10.82
N LYS A 301 1.82 13.68 11.21
CA LYS A 301 1.11 14.20 12.39
C LYS A 301 -0.40 14.06 12.29
N SER A 302 -0.92 14.03 11.07
CA SER A 302 -2.33 13.82 10.75
C SER A 302 -2.80 12.37 10.98
N LEU A 303 -1.89 11.42 11.21
CA LEU A 303 -2.18 10.00 11.43
C LEU A 303 -1.79 9.51 12.83
N GLU A 304 -1.32 10.39 13.72
CA GLU A 304 -0.77 10.02 15.04
C GLU A 304 -1.41 10.83 16.20
N PRO A 305 -2.13 10.19 17.15
CA PRO A 305 -2.53 8.77 17.12
C PRO A 305 -3.61 8.51 16.08
N PHE A 306 -3.82 7.24 15.72
CA PHE A 306 -4.86 6.86 14.78
C PHE A 306 -6.25 6.96 15.44
N ASP A 307 -7.20 7.65 14.80
CA ASP A 307 -8.60 7.69 15.23
C ASP A 307 -9.37 6.52 14.58
N PHE A 308 -9.84 5.58 15.41
CA PHE A 308 -10.56 4.38 14.97
C PHE A 308 -12.06 4.61 14.68
N MET A 309 -12.59 5.81 14.93
CA MET A 309 -14.01 6.12 14.74
C MET A 309 -14.26 7.13 13.61
N ARG A 310 -13.19 7.72 13.06
CA ARG A 310 -13.23 8.75 12.02
C ARG A 310 -12.24 8.44 10.90
N ALA A 311 -12.44 9.12 9.76
CA ALA A 311 -11.47 9.10 8.68
C ALA A 311 -10.23 9.92 9.09
N ASN A 312 -9.04 9.32 8.98
CA ASN A 312 -7.78 9.97 9.24
C ASN A 312 -7.29 10.72 7.98
N MET A 313 -7.83 11.91 7.75
CA MET A 313 -7.48 12.72 6.59
C MET A 313 -6.06 13.30 6.72
N SER A 314 -5.19 12.97 5.78
CA SER A 314 -3.79 13.41 5.75
C SER A 314 -3.46 14.23 4.50
N GLY A 315 -2.60 15.25 4.67
CA GLY A 315 -2.03 16.03 3.56
C GLY A 315 -0.63 15.56 3.17
N GLU A 316 -0.14 14.49 3.79
CA GLU A 316 1.26 14.04 3.74
C GLU A 316 1.42 12.71 2.98
N LEU A 317 0.31 12.08 2.52
CA LEU A 317 0.36 10.76 1.87
C LEU A 317 1.15 10.74 0.55
N TRP A 318 1.31 11.88 -0.13
CA TRP A 318 2.20 11.96 -1.29
C TRP A 318 3.65 11.61 -0.93
N PHE A 319 4.06 11.83 0.32
CA PHE A 319 5.36 11.44 0.85
C PHE A 319 5.29 10.05 1.51
N ALA A 320 4.33 9.83 2.42
CA ALA A 320 4.22 8.54 3.12
C ALA A 320 4.01 7.35 2.16
N GLU A 321 3.12 7.50 1.18
CA GLU A 321 2.74 6.43 0.24
C GLU A 321 3.47 6.60 -1.08
N GLY A 322 3.47 7.82 -1.60
CA GLY A 322 4.03 8.08 -2.92
C GLY A 322 5.55 7.90 -2.97
N PHE A 323 6.31 8.30 -1.95
CA PHE A 323 7.75 8.03 -1.96
C PHE A 323 8.03 6.55 -1.70
N THR A 324 7.19 5.87 -0.91
CA THR A 324 7.26 4.40 -0.77
C THR A 324 7.03 3.72 -2.12
N SER A 325 6.07 4.16 -2.93
CA SER A 325 5.90 3.70 -4.32
C SER A 325 7.05 4.04 -5.28
N TYR A 326 7.81 5.10 -5.01
CA TYR A 326 9.05 5.31 -5.76
C TYR A 326 10.12 4.27 -5.37
N TYR A 327 10.24 4.02 -4.06
CA TYR A 327 11.24 3.12 -3.52
C TYR A 327 10.93 1.65 -3.80
N ASP A 328 9.67 1.20 -3.84
CA ASP A 328 9.34 -0.20 -4.09
C ASP A 328 9.94 -0.69 -5.43
N ALA A 329 9.74 0.07 -6.50
CA ALA A 329 10.23 -0.25 -7.83
C ALA A 329 11.76 -0.09 -7.91
N LEU A 330 12.31 0.93 -7.24
CA LEU A 330 13.74 1.16 -7.19
C LEU A 330 14.48 0.05 -6.44
N ILE A 331 13.92 -0.43 -5.33
CA ILE A 331 14.47 -1.53 -4.53
C ILE A 331 14.50 -2.81 -5.36
N LEU A 332 13.42 -3.15 -6.06
CA LEU A 332 13.42 -4.31 -6.97
C LEU A 332 14.51 -4.19 -8.04
N LYS A 333 14.70 -3.00 -8.61
CA LYS A 333 15.75 -2.79 -9.62
C LYS A 333 17.15 -2.93 -9.02
N ARG A 334 17.38 -2.33 -7.86
CA ARG A 334 18.67 -2.36 -7.15
C ARG A 334 19.03 -3.75 -6.63
N ALA A 335 18.02 -4.55 -6.24
CA ALA A 335 18.16 -5.96 -5.86
C ALA A 335 18.29 -6.93 -7.05
N ALA A 336 18.36 -6.42 -8.29
CA ALA A 336 18.42 -7.21 -9.52
C ALA A 336 17.23 -8.19 -9.70
N ILE A 337 16.05 -7.80 -9.19
CA ILE A 337 14.80 -8.56 -9.35
C ILE A 337 14.12 -8.21 -10.68
N THR A 338 14.20 -6.95 -11.09
CA THR A 338 13.69 -6.46 -12.39
C THR A 338 14.80 -5.93 -13.27
N SER A 339 14.69 -6.11 -14.59
CA SER A 339 15.64 -5.55 -15.54
C SER A 339 15.47 -4.02 -15.69
N LEU A 340 16.45 -3.35 -16.30
CA LEU A 340 16.32 -1.92 -16.63
C LEU A 340 15.12 -1.66 -17.56
N ASP A 341 14.90 -2.54 -18.52
CA ASP A 341 13.78 -2.41 -19.46
C ASP A 341 12.43 -2.58 -18.76
N GLN A 342 12.31 -3.54 -17.84
CA GLN A 342 11.10 -3.73 -17.08
C GLN A 342 10.85 -2.56 -16.10
N TYR A 343 11.91 -2.03 -15.50
CA TYR A 343 11.84 -0.81 -14.69
C TYR A 343 11.37 0.41 -15.51
N ALA A 344 11.91 0.61 -16.72
CA ALA A 344 11.47 1.67 -17.63
C ALA A 344 10.02 1.48 -18.11
N LYS A 345 9.60 0.23 -18.36
CA LYS A 345 8.22 -0.10 -18.74
C LYS A 345 7.23 0.18 -17.62
N ASN A 346 7.56 -0.14 -16.37
CA ASN A 346 6.72 0.19 -15.22
C ASN A 346 6.63 1.72 -15.04
N MET A 347 7.77 2.42 -15.08
CA MET A 347 7.82 3.88 -15.04
C MET A 347 7.02 4.55 -16.17
N SER A 348 6.97 3.94 -17.36
CA SER A 348 6.18 4.43 -18.48
C SER A 348 4.69 4.50 -18.14
N LYS A 349 4.15 3.50 -17.45
CA LYS A 349 2.74 3.47 -17.05
C LYS A 349 2.42 4.64 -16.11
N ASP A 350 3.23 4.82 -15.08
CA ASP A 350 3.03 5.88 -14.08
C ASP A 350 3.21 7.28 -14.66
N LEU A 351 4.25 7.49 -15.47
CA LEU A 351 4.47 8.78 -16.14
C LEU A 351 3.37 9.09 -17.14
N SER A 352 2.95 8.11 -17.95
CA SER A 352 1.86 8.30 -18.90
C SER A 352 0.57 8.70 -18.19
N PHE A 353 0.24 8.01 -17.10
CA PHE A 353 -0.91 8.35 -16.27
C PHE A 353 -0.77 9.76 -15.65
N PHE A 354 0.36 10.07 -15.03
CA PHE A 354 0.61 11.37 -14.40
C PHE A 354 0.56 12.54 -15.40
N LEU A 355 1.17 12.38 -16.57
CA LEU A 355 1.22 13.42 -17.61
C LEU A 355 -0.11 13.57 -18.34
N GLY A 356 -0.83 12.47 -18.58
CA GLY A 356 -2.12 12.44 -19.27
C GLY A 356 -3.31 12.84 -18.39
N SER A 357 -3.20 12.74 -17.07
CA SER A 357 -4.30 13.03 -16.15
C SER A 357 -4.54 14.53 -15.95
N PRO A 358 -5.76 15.04 -16.16
CA PRO A 358 -6.07 16.45 -15.96
C PRO A 358 -6.27 16.83 -14.48
N GLY A 359 -6.31 15.86 -13.56
CA GLY A 359 -6.52 16.07 -12.12
C GLY A 359 -5.59 17.12 -11.49
N ARG A 360 -4.34 17.23 -11.97
CA ARG A 360 -3.36 18.23 -11.51
C ARG A 360 -3.81 19.67 -11.72
N ARG A 361 -4.74 19.94 -12.65
CA ARG A 361 -5.29 21.29 -12.85
C ARG A 361 -6.12 21.73 -11.64
N TYR A 362 -6.72 20.77 -10.93
CA TYR A 362 -7.67 21.02 -9.85
C TYR A 362 -7.05 20.90 -8.45
N PHE A 363 -6.11 19.97 -8.26
CA PHE A 363 -5.59 19.60 -6.95
C PHE A 363 -4.06 19.41 -6.99
N SER A 364 -3.40 19.90 -5.93
CA SER A 364 -1.98 19.65 -5.65
C SER A 364 -1.74 18.24 -5.11
N ALA A 365 -0.49 17.85 -4.88
CA ALA A 365 -0.16 16.57 -4.26
C ALA A 365 -0.79 16.44 -2.86
N VAL A 366 -0.73 17.52 -2.07
CA VAL A 366 -1.35 17.60 -0.74
C VAL A 366 -2.87 17.47 -0.81
N ASP A 367 -3.51 18.10 -1.81
CA ASP A 367 -4.96 18.02 -1.99
C ASP A 367 -5.41 16.62 -2.44
N MET A 368 -4.59 15.89 -3.22
CA MET A 368 -4.86 14.50 -3.58
C MET A 368 -4.73 13.57 -2.37
N SER A 369 -3.72 13.78 -1.51
CA SER A 369 -3.60 13.04 -0.24
C SER A 369 -4.85 13.20 0.63
N ARG A 370 -5.38 14.42 0.74
CA ARG A 370 -6.59 14.70 1.54
C ARG A 370 -7.85 14.02 1.01
N GLN A 371 -7.83 13.52 -0.22
CA GLN A 371 -8.94 12.77 -0.82
C GLN A 371 -8.90 11.27 -0.54
N ALA A 372 -7.87 10.76 0.15
CA ALA A 372 -7.76 9.34 0.51
C ALA A 372 -9.03 8.75 1.17
N PRO A 373 -9.73 9.45 2.08
CA PRO A 373 -10.98 8.96 2.66
C PRO A 373 -12.09 8.63 1.65
N PHE A 374 -11.99 9.14 0.42
CA PHE A 374 -12.94 8.90 -0.65
C PHE A 374 -12.40 7.99 -1.76
N ALA A 375 -11.12 7.61 -1.72
CA ALA A 375 -10.43 6.93 -2.82
C ALA A 375 -9.81 5.58 -2.43
N ASP A 376 -9.48 5.38 -1.16
CA ASP A 376 -8.79 4.21 -0.64
C ASP A 376 -9.79 3.13 -0.20
N ALA A 377 -10.26 2.33 -1.16
CA ALA A 377 -11.31 1.32 -0.99
C ALA A 377 -12.68 1.85 -0.45
N ALA A 378 -12.86 3.17 -0.40
CA ALA A 378 -14.15 3.79 -0.10
C ALA A 378 -15.20 3.38 -1.14
N THR A 379 -16.32 2.82 -0.67
CA THR A 379 -17.43 2.43 -1.54
C THR A 379 -18.48 3.54 -1.57
N SER A 380 -18.91 3.93 -2.78
CA SER A 380 -20.07 4.79 -2.96
C SER A 380 -20.90 4.35 -4.16
N ASN A 381 -22.22 4.49 -4.05
CA ASN A 381 -23.15 4.16 -5.13
C ASN A 381 -23.20 5.26 -6.21
N ASP A 382 -22.93 6.51 -5.84
CA ASP A 382 -22.94 7.62 -6.80
C ASP A 382 -21.64 7.64 -7.62
N PRO A 383 -21.72 7.71 -8.96
CA PRO A 383 -20.53 7.74 -9.78
C PRO A 383 -19.75 9.07 -9.67
N GLN A 384 -18.43 8.99 -9.60
CA GLN A 384 -17.54 10.16 -9.49
C GLN A 384 -16.81 10.48 -10.80
N ASN A 385 -16.27 11.70 -10.91
CA ASN A 385 -15.48 12.17 -12.06
C ASN A 385 -13.95 12.03 -11.84
N LYS A 386 -13.53 11.00 -11.09
CA LYS A 386 -12.13 10.80 -10.68
C LYS A 386 -11.15 10.71 -11.86
N SER A 387 -11.55 10.16 -13.01
CA SER A 387 -10.74 10.14 -14.23
C SER A 387 -10.26 11.54 -14.65
N ASN A 388 -11.01 12.59 -14.28
CA ASN A 388 -10.67 13.96 -14.59
C ASN A 388 -10.14 14.77 -13.40
N THR A 389 -10.47 14.36 -12.18
CA THR A 389 -10.25 15.18 -10.99
C THR A 389 -9.28 14.55 -9.99
N PHE A 390 -8.86 13.31 -10.16
CA PHE A 390 -8.04 12.61 -9.17
C PHE A 390 -6.87 11.89 -9.81
N ILE A 391 -5.74 11.92 -9.11
CA ILE A 391 -4.57 11.09 -9.34
C ILE A 391 -4.24 10.53 -7.97
N SER A 392 -4.06 9.21 -7.89
CA SER A 392 -3.69 8.56 -6.63
C SER A 392 -2.44 9.21 -6.04
N TYR A 393 -2.44 9.47 -4.74
CA TYR A 393 -1.30 10.03 -4.02
C TYR A 393 -0.06 9.11 -4.07
N TYR A 394 -0.28 7.80 -4.30
CA TYR A 394 0.77 6.83 -4.68
C TYR A 394 1.47 7.25 -5.97
N ASN A 395 0.78 7.21 -7.11
CA ASN A 395 1.39 7.53 -8.41
C ASN A 395 1.85 8.99 -8.50
N PHE A 396 1.09 9.93 -7.93
CA PHE A 396 1.49 11.34 -7.90
C PHE A 396 2.80 11.49 -7.14
N GLY A 397 2.86 11.01 -5.90
CA GLY A 397 4.04 11.13 -5.06
C GLY A 397 5.23 10.32 -5.60
N ALA A 398 5.02 9.16 -6.22
CA ALA A 398 6.10 8.39 -6.85
C ALA A 398 6.77 9.16 -7.99
N MET A 399 5.98 9.87 -8.80
CA MET A 399 6.51 10.73 -9.86
C MET A 399 7.24 11.96 -9.31
N LEU A 400 6.79 12.51 -8.17
CA LEU A 400 7.52 13.58 -7.48
C LEU A 400 8.80 13.06 -6.81
N GLY A 401 8.79 11.85 -6.26
CA GLY A 401 9.97 11.17 -5.72
C GLY A 401 11.02 10.93 -6.79
N LEU A 402 10.62 10.40 -7.95
CA LEU A 402 11.48 10.28 -9.14
C LEU A 402 12.05 11.63 -9.56
N ALA A 403 11.19 12.66 -9.69
CA ALA A 403 11.63 13.99 -10.08
C ALA A 403 12.62 14.59 -9.08
N LEU A 404 12.39 14.40 -7.78
CA LEU A 404 13.23 14.92 -6.71
C LEU A 404 14.58 14.20 -6.67
N ASP A 405 14.61 12.86 -6.73
CA ASP A 405 15.87 12.11 -6.72
C ASP A 405 16.77 12.51 -7.89
N LEU A 406 16.21 12.56 -9.11
CA LEU A 406 16.97 12.96 -10.30
C LEU A 406 17.40 14.43 -10.24
N SER A 407 16.60 15.32 -9.65
CA SER A 407 16.98 16.73 -9.47
C SER A 407 18.08 16.91 -8.43
N ILE A 408 18.04 16.13 -7.33
CA ILE A 408 19.08 16.15 -6.31
C ILE A 408 20.40 15.66 -6.92
N ARG A 409 20.38 14.53 -7.62
CA ARG A 409 21.56 13.95 -8.29
C ARG A 409 22.15 14.88 -9.34
N GLU A 410 21.32 15.61 -10.08
CA GLU A 410 21.77 16.59 -11.08
C GLU A 410 22.50 17.76 -10.42
N LYS A 411 21.95 18.30 -9.32
CA LYS A 411 22.36 19.59 -8.76
C LYS A 411 23.37 19.48 -7.62
N PHE A 412 23.35 18.39 -6.87
CA PHE A 412 24.15 18.21 -5.66
C PHE A 412 24.93 16.89 -5.75
N PRO A 413 26.19 16.93 -6.22
CA PRO A 413 27.01 15.74 -6.35
C PRO A 413 27.09 14.96 -5.02
N ASN A 414 26.93 13.63 -5.11
CA ASN A 414 26.92 12.68 -3.99
C ASN A 414 25.69 12.71 -3.07
N LEU A 415 24.71 13.59 -3.32
CA LEU A 415 23.42 13.52 -2.64
C LEU A 415 22.39 12.80 -3.52
N THR A 416 21.45 12.15 -2.85
CA THR A 416 20.36 11.39 -3.44
C THR A 416 19.10 11.56 -2.61
N LEU A 417 17.97 11.05 -3.09
CA LEU A 417 16.77 10.98 -2.28
C LEU A 417 16.97 10.12 -1.01
N ASP A 418 17.88 9.13 -1.04
CA ASP A 418 18.19 8.30 0.13
C ASP A 418 18.72 9.16 1.29
N ASP A 419 19.44 10.25 1.00
CA ASP A 419 19.92 11.21 2.00
C ASP A 419 18.77 12.01 2.64
N LEU A 420 17.71 12.32 1.88
CA LEU A 420 16.50 12.93 2.45
C LEU A 420 15.76 11.93 3.34
N MET A 421 15.63 10.68 2.90
CA MET A 421 14.96 9.65 3.70
C MET A 421 15.73 9.39 5.01
N ARG A 422 17.06 9.42 4.99
CA ARG A 422 17.90 9.36 6.20
C ARG A 422 17.72 10.58 7.11
N GLU A 423 17.65 11.78 6.55
CA GLU A 423 17.38 12.98 7.34
C GLU A 423 16.00 12.90 8.02
N MET A 424 14.98 12.43 7.31
CA MET A 424 13.65 12.19 7.90
C MET A 424 13.68 11.09 8.97
N TRP A 425 14.45 10.02 8.74
CA TRP A 425 14.64 8.96 9.73
C TRP A 425 15.30 9.51 11.01
N ASP A 426 16.36 10.29 10.88
CA ASP A 426 17.09 10.86 12.01
C ASP A 426 16.25 11.90 12.77
N ALA A 427 15.54 12.77 12.07
CA ALA A 427 14.74 13.84 12.66
C ALA A 427 13.43 13.35 13.27
N HIS A 428 12.78 12.37 12.63
CA HIS A 428 11.43 11.92 12.99
C HIS A 428 11.37 10.45 13.35
N GLY A 429 11.87 9.57 12.49
CA GLY A 429 11.66 8.12 12.62
C GLY A 429 12.30 7.47 13.86
N ARG A 430 13.55 7.79 14.19
CA ARG A 430 14.28 7.18 15.32
C ARG A 430 13.60 7.37 16.67
N ASN A 431 12.99 8.54 16.87
CA ASN A 431 12.33 8.93 18.11
C ASN A 431 10.81 8.94 17.96
N GLU A 432 10.30 8.47 16.81
CA GLU A 432 8.87 8.38 16.49
C GLU A 432 8.13 9.71 16.68
N LEU A 433 8.77 10.80 16.25
CA LEU A 433 8.20 12.14 16.29
C LEU A 433 7.37 12.36 15.01
N PRO A 434 6.05 12.55 15.11
CA PRO A 434 5.23 12.75 13.93
C PRO A 434 5.62 14.03 13.16
N TYR A 435 5.57 13.99 11.83
CA TYR A 435 6.02 15.08 10.95
C TYR A 435 4.87 15.77 10.21
N THR A 436 5.13 16.97 9.69
CA THR A 436 4.26 17.74 8.81
C THR A 436 4.91 17.99 7.45
N ASN A 437 4.15 18.45 6.45
CA ASN A 437 4.72 18.86 5.16
C ASN A 437 5.87 19.89 5.29
N ASP A 438 5.82 20.78 6.29
CA ASP A 438 6.89 21.76 6.53
C ASP A 438 8.17 21.11 7.06
N ASP A 439 8.04 20.02 7.81
CA ASP A 439 9.19 19.25 8.29
C ASP A 439 9.89 18.53 7.14
N VAL A 440 9.16 17.95 6.19
CA VAL A 440 9.75 17.35 4.98
C VAL A 440 10.51 18.40 4.15
N LYS A 441 9.94 19.61 4.03
CA LYS A 441 10.60 20.74 3.35
C LYS A 441 11.87 21.17 4.09
N ALA A 442 11.83 21.23 5.42
CA ALA A 442 12.97 21.58 6.25
C ALA A 442 14.08 20.52 6.16
N ALA A 443 13.71 19.23 6.18
CA ALA A 443 14.64 18.12 5.95
C ALA A 443 15.30 18.25 4.58
N LEU A 444 14.54 18.51 3.51
CA LEU A 444 15.11 18.71 2.18
C LEU A 444 16.09 19.89 2.12
N ALA A 445 15.75 21.02 2.76
CA ALA A 445 16.64 22.18 2.85
C ALA A 445 17.93 21.85 3.61
N LYS A 446 17.85 21.02 4.66
CA LYS A 446 18.99 20.57 5.44
C LYS A 446 19.86 19.59 4.65
N THR A 447 19.28 18.57 4.05
CA THR A 447 19.97 17.57 3.22
C THR A 447 20.76 18.24 2.09
N THR A 448 20.14 19.17 1.37
CA THR A 448 20.75 19.82 0.20
C THR A 448 21.62 21.03 0.54
N HIS A 449 21.57 21.50 1.79
CA HIS A 449 22.11 22.80 2.21
C HIS A 449 21.65 23.98 1.33
N ASP A 450 20.48 23.85 0.68
CA ASP A 450 19.92 24.84 -0.23
C ASP A 450 18.43 25.03 0.06
N LYS A 451 18.12 25.99 0.95
CA LYS A 451 16.74 26.34 1.28
C LYS A 451 15.94 26.79 0.06
N LYS A 452 16.56 27.51 -0.87
CA LYS A 452 15.88 28.02 -2.07
C LYS A 452 15.44 26.87 -2.97
N PHE A 453 16.27 25.84 -3.10
CA PHE A 453 15.90 24.62 -3.82
C PHE A 453 14.68 23.95 -3.20
N ALA A 454 14.69 23.73 -1.88
CA ALA A 454 13.58 23.11 -1.16
C ALA A 454 12.29 23.93 -1.28
N ASP A 455 12.35 25.24 -1.03
CA ASP A 455 11.20 26.14 -1.16
C ASP A 455 10.62 26.08 -2.59
N THR A 456 11.48 26.19 -3.60
CA THR A 456 11.06 26.16 -5.02
C THR A 456 10.40 24.84 -5.39
N PHE A 457 10.94 23.71 -4.93
CA PHE A 457 10.37 22.40 -5.22
C PHE A 457 8.99 22.25 -4.60
N PHE A 458 8.84 22.64 -3.33
CA PHE A 458 7.57 22.57 -2.61
C PHE A 458 6.52 23.51 -3.20
N GLU A 459 6.87 24.77 -3.46
CA GLU A 459 5.96 25.76 -4.04
C GLU A 459 5.45 25.32 -5.41
N LYS A 460 6.30 24.75 -6.26
CA LYS A 460 5.92 24.38 -7.63
C LYS A 460 5.18 23.04 -7.73
N TYR A 461 5.64 22.04 -6.99
CA TYR A 461 5.26 20.65 -7.25
C TYR A 461 4.48 19.97 -6.11
N ILE A 462 4.75 20.34 -4.85
CA ILE A 462 4.04 19.74 -3.70
C ILE A 462 2.74 20.50 -3.41
N PHE A 463 2.85 21.80 -3.15
CA PHE A 463 1.72 22.71 -2.95
C PHE A 463 1.19 23.26 -4.27
N GLY A 464 2.08 23.38 -5.25
CA GLY A 464 1.74 23.79 -6.60
C GLY A 464 1.22 22.64 -7.47
N ARG A 465 1.08 22.94 -8.75
CA ARG A 465 0.46 22.06 -9.77
C ARG A 465 1.31 21.98 -11.04
N GLU A 466 2.54 22.52 -10.99
CA GLU A 466 3.46 22.47 -12.13
C GLU A 466 3.90 21.02 -12.40
N THR A 467 4.40 20.78 -13.61
CA THR A 467 4.91 19.45 -14.01
C THR A 467 6.44 19.49 -13.99
N PRO A 468 7.13 18.58 -13.30
CA PRO A 468 8.58 18.46 -13.40
C PRO A 468 9.05 18.16 -14.82
N GLY A 469 10.28 18.59 -15.16
CA GLY A 469 10.88 18.43 -16.48
C GLY A 469 11.42 17.03 -16.76
N PHE A 470 10.57 15.99 -16.71
CA PHE A 470 10.98 14.57 -16.77
C PHE A 470 11.87 14.21 -17.96
N LYS A 471 11.65 14.78 -19.15
CA LYS A 471 12.50 14.52 -20.33
C LYS A 471 13.98 14.79 -20.05
N LYS A 472 14.28 15.93 -19.42
CA LYS A 472 15.65 16.33 -19.07
C LYS A 472 16.18 15.46 -17.93
N LEU A 473 15.36 15.22 -16.91
CA LEU A 473 15.75 14.42 -15.74
C LEU A 473 16.13 12.99 -16.14
N LEU A 474 15.32 12.34 -16.97
CA LEU A 474 15.53 10.96 -17.41
C LEU A 474 16.70 10.80 -18.39
N ALA A 475 16.96 11.80 -19.23
CA ALA A 475 18.07 11.76 -20.20
C ALA A 475 19.45 11.60 -19.53
N GLN A 476 19.62 12.07 -18.29
CA GLN A 476 20.85 11.88 -17.50
C GLN A 476 21.15 10.40 -17.23
N ALA A 477 20.09 9.61 -17.11
CA ALA A 477 20.16 8.16 -16.97
C ALA A 477 20.02 7.44 -18.32
N GLY A 478 20.18 8.12 -19.46
CA GLY A 478 19.99 7.49 -20.78
C GLY A 478 18.60 6.89 -20.96
N LEU A 479 17.57 7.52 -20.40
CA LEU A 479 16.17 7.12 -20.55
C LEU A 479 15.45 8.20 -21.37
N LEU A 480 14.84 7.79 -22.48
CA LEU A 480 14.12 8.67 -23.39
C LEU A 480 12.61 8.62 -23.08
N LEU A 481 12.08 9.76 -22.60
CA LEU A 481 10.64 9.97 -22.49
C LEU A 481 10.08 10.54 -23.80
N ARG A 482 9.21 9.79 -24.46
CA ARG A 482 8.55 10.18 -25.72
C ARG A 482 7.09 9.74 -25.76
N LYS A 483 6.38 10.19 -26.79
CA LYS A 483 5.06 9.62 -27.11
C LYS A 483 5.24 8.19 -27.59
N SER A 484 4.41 7.26 -27.10
CA SER A 484 4.46 5.86 -27.54
C SER A 484 3.98 5.71 -28.99
N LYS A 485 3.04 6.57 -29.41
CA LYS A 485 2.42 6.54 -30.74
C LYS A 485 2.40 7.96 -31.36
N PRO A 486 3.58 8.55 -31.65
CA PRO A 486 3.65 9.92 -32.16
C PRO A 486 2.89 10.06 -33.48
N GLY A 487 2.12 11.14 -33.63
CA GLY A 487 1.33 11.40 -34.83
C GLY A 487 0.12 10.48 -35.04
N LYS A 488 -0.14 9.51 -34.16
CA LYS A 488 -1.31 8.63 -34.28
C LYS A 488 -2.59 9.41 -33.93
N PRO A 489 -3.60 9.48 -34.82
CA PRO A 489 -4.89 10.06 -34.49
C PRO A 489 -5.62 9.20 -33.45
N SER A 490 -6.32 9.86 -32.53
CA SER A 490 -7.03 9.21 -31.43
C SER A 490 -8.33 9.94 -31.13
N LEU A 491 -9.30 9.21 -30.58
CA LEU A 491 -10.51 9.75 -29.96
C LEU A 491 -10.26 10.20 -28.51
N GLY A 492 -9.09 9.90 -27.96
CA GLY A 492 -8.76 9.91 -26.54
C GLY A 492 -8.52 8.48 -26.05
N THR A 493 -7.52 8.30 -25.19
CA THR A 493 -7.22 7.00 -24.55
C THR A 493 -8.34 6.64 -23.57
N MET A 494 -9.03 5.52 -23.83
CA MET A 494 -10.21 5.10 -23.08
C MET A 494 -10.23 3.57 -22.89
N ASP A 495 -10.84 3.14 -21.79
CA ASP A 495 -11.25 1.75 -21.61
C ASP A 495 -12.62 1.54 -22.26
N TRP A 496 -12.67 0.58 -23.19
CA TRP A 496 -13.86 0.26 -23.97
C TRP A 496 -14.44 -1.08 -23.53
N LYS A 497 -15.76 -1.16 -23.42
CA LYS A 497 -16.47 -2.44 -23.34
C LYS A 497 -17.08 -2.74 -24.69
N ILE A 498 -16.77 -3.92 -25.21
CA ILE A 498 -17.35 -4.41 -26.45
C ILE A 498 -18.79 -4.87 -26.16
N SER A 499 -19.71 -4.47 -27.04
CA SER A 499 -21.10 -4.90 -27.06
C SER A 499 -21.47 -5.33 -28.47
N GLU A 500 -22.60 -6.02 -28.63
CA GLU A 500 -23.08 -6.44 -29.95
C GLU A 500 -23.25 -5.21 -30.86
N ASN A 501 -22.41 -5.12 -31.90
CA ASN A 501 -22.36 -4.02 -32.88
C ASN A 501 -22.13 -2.62 -32.27
N SER A 502 -21.46 -2.53 -31.13
CA SER A 502 -21.05 -1.23 -30.57
C SER A 502 -19.87 -1.34 -29.58
N ILE A 503 -19.24 -0.19 -29.30
CA ILE A 503 -18.30 -0.02 -28.19
C ILE A 503 -18.86 0.98 -27.18
N GLU A 504 -18.73 0.68 -25.89
CA GLU A 504 -19.26 1.47 -24.79
C GLU A 504 -18.14 2.09 -23.95
N LEU A 505 -18.25 3.39 -23.66
CA LEU A 505 -17.31 4.10 -22.78
C LEU A 505 -17.51 3.65 -21.32
N GLN A 506 -16.51 3.01 -20.71
CA GLN A 506 -16.62 2.52 -19.32
C GLN A 506 -16.29 3.57 -18.26
N LYS A 507 -15.52 4.60 -18.63
CA LYS A 507 -15.08 5.68 -17.75
C LYS A 507 -15.50 7.04 -18.31
N PRO A 508 -15.58 8.09 -17.47
CA PRO A 508 -15.87 9.42 -17.95
C PRO A 508 -14.85 9.86 -19.01
N SER A 509 -15.29 10.57 -20.04
CA SER A 509 -14.38 11.07 -21.08
C SER A 509 -13.41 12.11 -20.50
N ILE A 510 -12.15 12.06 -20.94
CA ILE A 510 -11.10 12.93 -20.40
C ILE A 510 -11.28 14.37 -20.89
N ILE A 511 -11.27 15.35 -19.98
CA ILE A 511 -11.47 16.77 -20.28
C ILE A 511 -10.49 17.24 -21.37
N GLY A 512 -11.05 17.72 -22.47
CA GLY A 512 -10.31 18.24 -23.63
C GLY A 512 -10.00 17.19 -24.70
N SER A 513 -10.27 15.90 -24.46
CA SER A 513 -10.22 14.85 -25.47
C SER A 513 -11.26 15.05 -26.57
N PRO A 514 -11.08 14.45 -27.76
CA PRO A 514 -12.08 14.46 -28.83
C PRO A 514 -13.47 14.00 -28.37
N LEU A 515 -13.56 12.90 -27.62
CA LEU A 515 -14.82 12.39 -27.08
C LEU A 515 -15.51 13.39 -26.14
N TYR A 516 -14.75 13.98 -25.22
CA TYR A 516 -15.28 14.99 -24.29
C TYR A 516 -15.82 16.22 -25.02
N LYS A 517 -15.07 16.73 -26.01
CA LYS A 517 -15.48 17.89 -26.82
C LYS A 517 -16.72 17.60 -27.67
N ALA A 518 -16.89 16.34 -28.11
CA ALA A 518 -18.07 15.89 -28.85
C ALA A 518 -19.29 15.63 -27.96
N GLY A 519 -19.15 15.71 -26.63
CA GLY A 519 -20.23 15.50 -25.66
C GLY A 519 -20.56 14.02 -25.41
N LEU A 520 -19.63 13.11 -25.71
CA LEU A 520 -19.72 11.70 -25.36
C LEU A 520 -19.12 11.47 -23.98
N ASP A 521 -19.73 10.59 -23.21
CA ASP A 521 -19.32 10.29 -21.84
C ASP A 521 -19.59 8.83 -21.44
N ARG A 522 -19.22 8.44 -20.22
CA ARG A 522 -19.43 7.10 -19.67
C ARG A 522 -20.85 6.59 -19.91
N GLY A 523 -20.94 5.36 -20.41
CA GLY A 523 -22.19 4.67 -20.74
C GLY A 523 -22.70 4.95 -22.15
N ASP A 524 -22.12 5.91 -22.87
CA ASP A 524 -22.46 6.13 -24.27
C ASP A 524 -21.91 4.99 -25.14
N LYS A 525 -22.74 4.53 -26.07
CA LYS A 525 -22.41 3.44 -27.00
C LYS A 525 -22.20 3.98 -28.40
N ILE A 526 -21.02 3.79 -28.97
CA ILE A 526 -20.69 4.17 -30.35
C ILE A 526 -20.98 2.98 -31.26
N PHE A 527 -21.73 3.23 -32.34
CA PHE A 527 -22.11 2.22 -33.33
C PHE A 527 -21.35 2.39 -34.64
N THR A 528 -21.21 3.64 -35.10
CA THR A 528 -20.51 3.94 -36.34
C THR A 528 -19.61 5.16 -36.19
N ILE A 529 -18.51 5.16 -36.95
CA ILE A 529 -17.62 6.31 -37.15
C ILE A 529 -17.53 6.54 -38.66
N ASN A 530 -17.95 7.71 -39.12
CA ASN A 530 -18.11 8.05 -40.54
C ASN A 530 -18.92 7.01 -41.34
N GLY A 531 -19.90 6.37 -40.70
CA GLY A 531 -20.74 5.34 -41.31
C GLY A 531 -20.10 3.94 -41.33
N GLU A 532 -18.85 3.79 -40.90
CA GLU A 532 -18.20 2.49 -40.69
C GLU A 532 -18.62 1.92 -39.33
N GLY A 533 -19.18 0.71 -39.32
CA GLY A 533 -19.66 0.05 -38.10
C GLY A 533 -18.52 -0.46 -37.22
N ILE A 534 -18.75 -0.46 -35.90
CA ILE A 534 -17.81 -0.96 -34.90
C ILE A 534 -18.45 -2.09 -34.10
N ALA A 535 -17.93 -3.29 -34.24
CA ALA A 535 -18.26 -4.47 -33.46
C ALA A 535 -17.10 -4.94 -32.55
N GLU A 536 -15.85 -4.58 -32.88
CA GLU A 536 -14.65 -4.97 -32.14
C GLU A 536 -13.69 -3.78 -31.96
N ILE A 537 -12.85 -3.82 -30.91
CA ILE A 537 -11.93 -2.71 -30.61
C ILE A 537 -10.80 -2.55 -31.64
N ASN A 538 -10.32 -3.64 -32.25
CA ASN A 538 -9.33 -3.63 -33.32
C ASN A 538 -9.82 -2.88 -34.58
N GLN A 539 -11.14 -2.83 -34.81
CA GLN A 539 -11.75 -2.07 -35.89
C GLN A 539 -11.62 -0.57 -35.64
N LEU A 540 -11.64 -0.12 -34.38
CA LEU A 540 -11.43 1.29 -34.06
C LEU A 540 -10.06 1.75 -34.53
N ASP A 541 -9.00 1.02 -34.19
CA ASP A 541 -7.64 1.33 -34.65
C ASP A 541 -7.54 1.28 -36.19
N THR A 542 -8.22 0.33 -36.83
CA THR A 542 -8.28 0.20 -38.29
C THR A 542 -8.97 1.40 -38.93
N ILE A 543 -10.15 1.79 -38.46
CA ILE A 543 -10.91 2.95 -38.95
C ILE A 543 -10.05 4.21 -38.80
N LEU A 544 -9.50 4.43 -37.61
CA LEU A 544 -8.69 5.63 -37.33
C LEU A 544 -7.41 5.69 -38.15
N SER A 545 -6.87 4.56 -38.62
CA SER A 545 -5.67 4.53 -39.47
C SER A 545 -5.84 5.19 -40.84
N HIS A 546 -7.08 5.39 -41.29
CA HIS A 546 -7.39 6.06 -42.55
C HIS A 546 -7.48 7.59 -42.45
N TYR A 547 -7.33 8.16 -41.25
CA TYR A 547 -7.52 9.58 -40.99
C TYR A 547 -6.27 10.23 -40.40
N TYR A 548 -6.26 11.56 -40.38
CA TYR A 548 -5.17 12.36 -39.81
C TYR A 548 -5.65 13.14 -38.58
N ILE A 549 -4.69 13.58 -37.77
CA ILE A 549 -4.94 14.53 -36.68
C ILE A 549 -5.59 15.79 -37.26
N GLY A 550 -6.67 16.26 -36.65
CA GLY A 550 -7.46 17.41 -37.11
C GLY A 550 -8.63 17.05 -38.03
N ASP A 551 -8.71 15.82 -38.53
CA ASP A 551 -9.87 15.37 -39.30
C ASP A 551 -11.12 15.36 -38.43
N THR A 552 -12.25 15.73 -39.05
CA THR A 552 -13.56 15.72 -38.39
C THR A 552 -14.30 14.44 -38.77
N LEU A 553 -14.61 13.61 -37.78
CA LEU A 553 -15.40 12.40 -37.95
C LEU A 553 -16.81 12.61 -37.41
N THR A 554 -17.78 12.00 -38.08
CA THR A 554 -19.17 11.92 -37.64
C THR A 554 -19.36 10.61 -36.88
N VAL A 555 -19.85 10.67 -35.65
CA VAL A 555 -20.07 9.48 -34.82
C VAL A 555 -21.53 9.33 -34.48
N GLU A 556 -22.06 8.14 -34.75
CA GLU A 556 -23.40 7.76 -34.32
C GLU A 556 -23.31 6.98 -33.03
N TYR A 557 -23.99 7.49 -32.01
CA TYR A 557 -23.93 6.94 -30.67
C TYR A 557 -25.29 6.97 -29.99
N GLU A 558 -25.46 6.12 -28.99
CA GLU A 558 -26.59 6.13 -28.09
C GLU A 558 -26.15 6.72 -26.76
N GLN A 559 -26.83 7.79 -26.36
CA GLN A 559 -26.67 8.35 -25.02
C GLN A 559 -27.94 8.12 -24.24
N ARG A 560 -27.81 7.34 -23.16
CA ARG A 560 -28.93 6.79 -22.38
C ARG A 560 -29.84 5.90 -23.24
N THR A 561 -30.81 6.50 -23.93
CA THR A 561 -31.80 5.80 -24.77
C THR A 561 -32.01 6.49 -26.12
N LYS A 562 -31.26 7.56 -26.40
CA LYS A 562 -31.44 8.36 -27.61
C LYS A 562 -30.25 8.19 -28.53
N ARG A 563 -30.53 7.82 -29.77
CA ARG A 563 -29.56 7.89 -30.87
C ARG A 563 -29.28 9.33 -31.22
N LYS A 564 -28.00 9.64 -31.35
CA LYS A 564 -27.46 10.95 -31.66
C LYS A 564 -26.34 10.81 -32.66
N THR A 565 -26.04 11.93 -33.29
CA THR A 565 -24.87 12.10 -34.12
C THR A 565 -24.06 13.28 -33.59
N ALA A 566 -22.75 13.11 -33.45
CA ALA A 566 -21.85 14.18 -33.07
C ALA A 566 -20.70 14.28 -34.07
N LYS A 567 -20.15 15.48 -34.23
CA LYS A 567 -18.87 15.68 -34.91
C LYS A 567 -17.76 15.71 -33.88
N LEU A 568 -16.72 14.92 -34.09
CA LEU A 568 -15.50 14.94 -33.29
C LEU A 568 -14.31 15.29 -34.16
N ILE A 569 -13.33 15.98 -33.59
CA ILE A 569 -12.09 16.32 -34.28
C ILE A 569 -10.98 15.47 -33.67
N LEU A 570 -10.33 14.67 -34.49
CA LEU A 570 -9.24 13.79 -34.05
C LEU A 570 -8.09 14.60 -33.47
N ALA A 571 -7.52 14.10 -32.38
CA ALA A 571 -6.34 14.67 -31.74
C ALA A 571 -5.20 13.64 -31.73
N GLU A 572 -3.98 14.08 -31.46
CA GLU A 572 -2.85 13.18 -31.25
C GLU A 572 -3.06 12.32 -30.00
N ASP A 573 -2.64 11.05 -30.07
CA ASP A 573 -2.60 10.16 -28.93
C ASP A 573 -1.73 10.72 -27.79
N THR A 574 -2.23 10.60 -26.56
CA THR A 574 -1.60 11.22 -25.39
C THR A 574 -0.68 10.30 -24.60
N GLU A 575 -0.58 9.02 -24.94
CA GLU A 575 0.24 8.04 -24.21
C GLU A 575 1.74 8.34 -24.31
N TRP A 576 2.42 8.16 -23.18
CA TRP A 576 3.86 8.32 -23.06
C TRP A 576 4.54 6.98 -22.78
N GLU A 577 5.79 6.87 -23.21
CA GLU A 577 6.67 5.76 -22.85
C GLU A 577 8.06 6.27 -22.48
N VAL A 578 8.74 5.47 -21.65
CA VAL A 578 10.15 5.58 -21.33
C VAL A 578 10.86 4.38 -21.93
N VAL A 579 11.80 4.65 -22.83
CA VAL A 579 12.65 3.61 -23.42
C VAL A 579 14.11 3.91 -23.11
N THR A 580 14.93 2.86 -23.02
CA THR A 580 16.38 3.02 -22.90
C THR A 580 16.95 3.65 -24.15
N PHE A 581 17.99 4.46 -24.01
CA PHE A 581 18.72 5.05 -25.14
C PHE A 581 19.23 3.98 -26.11
N GLU A 582 19.68 2.83 -25.59
CA GLU A 582 20.08 1.68 -26.39
C GLU A 582 18.97 1.20 -27.33
N LYS A 583 17.73 1.07 -26.83
CA LYS A 583 16.57 0.71 -27.64
C LYS A 583 16.12 1.83 -28.58
N ALA A 584 16.40 3.08 -28.22
CA ALA A 584 16.09 4.25 -29.05
C ALA A 584 17.15 4.52 -30.13
N GLY A 585 18.30 3.83 -30.12
CA GLY A 585 19.42 4.10 -31.01
C GLY A 585 20.22 5.36 -30.63
N GLU A 586 20.07 5.84 -29.39
CA GLU A 586 20.78 6.99 -28.85
C GLU A 586 22.11 6.54 -28.20
N PRO A 587 23.15 7.38 -28.23
CA PRO A 587 24.46 7.02 -27.68
C PRO A 587 24.42 6.94 -26.15
N ILE A 588 25.12 5.95 -25.59
CA ILE A 588 25.40 5.84 -24.16
C ILE A 588 26.82 6.36 -23.90
N THR A 589 26.91 7.42 -23.09
CA THR A 589 28.20 7.97 -22.64
C THR A 589 28.60 7.35 -21.31
N SER A 590 29.88 7.41 -20.96
CA SER A 590 30.35 6.95 -19.65
C SER A 590 29.71 7.71 -18.48
N ASP A 591 29.30 8.97 -18.68
CA ASP A 591 28.55 9.73 -17.67
C ASP A 591 27.16 9.13 -17.43
N ILE A 592 26.47 8.70 -18.49
CA ILE A 592 25.18 8.01 -18.40
C ILE A 592 25.34 6.66 -17.68
N GLU A 593 26.38 5.89 -18.02
CA GLU A 593 26.66 4.60 -17.36
C GLU A 593 26.94 4.80 -15.86
N ASN A 594 27.76 5.78 -15.52
CA ASN A 594 28.08 6.12 -14.13
C ASN A 594 26.85 6.61 -13.37
N PHE A 595 26.00 7.43 -14.00
CA PHE A 595 24.74 7.89 -13.41
C PHE A 595 23.81 6.71 -13.12
N ARG A 596 23.57 5.84 -14.10
CA ARG A 596 22.75 4.63 -13.93
C ARG A 596 23.31 3.72 -12.84
N LYS A 597 24.63 3.51 -12.82
CA LYS A 597 25.28 2.70 -11.79
C LYS A 597 25.03 3.31 -10.40
N ASN A 598 25.23 4.61 -10.24
CA ASN A 598 24.96 5.29 -8.98
C ASN A 598 23.46 5.28 -8.60
N TRP A 599 22.55 5.23 -9.56
CA TRP A 599 21.13 5.27 -9.25
C TRP A 599 20.52 3.89 -8.99
N LEU A 600 20.82 2.92 -9.85
CA LEU A 600 20.03 1.71 -10.05
C LEU A 600 20.73 0.40 -9.62
N THR A 601 21.98 0.44 -9.16
CA THR A 601 22.62 -0.76 -8.59
C THR A 601 22.43 -0.81 -7.08
N SER A 602 22.54 -2.03 -6.51
CA SER A 602 22.43 -2.26 -5.07
C SER A 602 23.23 -1.28 -4.23
N ARG A 603 22.59 -0.78 -3.17
CA ARG A 603 23.21 0.05 -2.13
C ARG A 603 23.50 -0.75 -0.86
N SER A 604 23.06 -2.01 -0.80
CA SER A 604 23.36 -2.90 0.33
C SER A 604 24.86 -3.04 0.56
N SER A 605 25.28 -2.81 1.80
CA SER A 605 26.64 -3.13 2.25
C SER A 605 26.83 -4.64 2.49
N GLU A 606 25.73 -5.37 2.66
CA GLU A 606 25.73 -6.82 2.82
C GLU A 606 25.53 -7.51 1.47
N PRO A 607 26.16 -8.69 1.25
CA PRO A 607 25.95 -9.43 0.02
C PRO A 607 24.49 -9.87 -0.08
N LEU A 608 23.84 -9.53 -1.19
CA LEU A 608 22.51 -10.02 -1.51
C LEU A 608 22.53 -11.54 -1.79
N PRO A 609 21.44 -12.27 -1.50
CA PRO A 609 21.28 -13.65 -1.97
C PRO A 609 21.49 -13.75 -3.48
N VAL A 610 22.09 -14.86 -3.93
CA VAL A 610 22.26 -15.13 -5.36
C VAL A 610 20.93 -15.63 -5.92
N LEU A 611 20.21 -14.75 -6.60
CA LEU A 611 18.94 -15.06 -7.24
C LEU A 611 19.17 -15.54 -8.68
N LYS A 612 18.53 -16.66 -9.05
CA LYS A 612 18.54 -17.21 -10.41
C LYS A 612 17.16 -17.70 -10.79
N LYS A 613 16.85 -17.65 -12.09
CA LYS A 613 15.68 -18.33 -12.67
C LYS A 613 16.12 -19.46 -13.58
N TYR A 614 15.25 -20.43 -13.78
CA TYR A 614 15.48 -21.62 -14.56
C TYR A 614 14.68 -21.62 -15.87
N CYS A 615 15.32 -22.04 -16.96
CA CYS A 615 14.64 -22.29 -18.22
C CYS A 615 14.18 -23.76 -18.31
N PRO A 616 12.88 -24.04 -18.46
CA PRO A 616 12.38 -25.39 -18.58
C PRO A 616 12.78 -26.08 -19.89
N GLU A 617 13.09 -25.34 -20.95
CA GLU A 617 13.46 -25.91 -22.25
C GLU A 617 14.96 -26.23 -22.34
N CYS A 618 15.83 -25.23 -22.20
CA CYS A 618 17.28 -25.44 -22.29
C CYS A 618 17.93 -25.96 -21.00
N LYS A 619 17.17 -26.09 -19.89
CA LYS A 619 17.64 -26.64 -18.60
C LYS A 619 18.80 -25.85 -17.96
N ARG A 620 18.86 -24.52 -18.17
CA ARG A 620 19.93 -23.63 -17.66
C ARG A 620 19.40 -22.60 -16.68
N LEU A 621 20.31 -22.07 -15.87
CA LEU A 621 20.07 -20.95 -14.97
C LEU A 621 20.43 -19.63 -15.63
N PHE A 622 19.62 -18.61 -15.34
CA PHE A 622 19.72 -17.26 -15.87
C PHE A 622 19.66 -16.24 -14.74
N ASP A 623 20.15 -15.04 -15.01
CA ASP A 623 20.01 -13.92 -14.07
C ASP A 623 18.53 -13.64 -13.79
N PHE A 624 18.23 -13.37 -12.53
CA PHE A 624 16.84 -13.32 -12.06
C PHE A 624 16.01 -12.21 -12.72
N GLU A 625 16.64 -11.10 -13.08
CA GLU A 625 16.01 -9.97 -13.76
C GLU A 625 15.51 -10.28 -15.19
N LEU A 626 15.90 -11.42 -15.76
CA LEU A 626 15.44 -11.86 -17.07
C LEU A 626 14.05 -12.53 -16.95
N GLU A 627 13.19 -12.22 -17.92
CA GLU A 627 11.86 -12.85 -18.06
C GLU A 627 11.90 -14.04 -19.02
N PHE A 628 12.71 -13.95 -20.07
CA PHE A 628 12.79 -14.95 -21.13
C PHE A 628 14.22 -15.48 -21.32
N CYS A 629 14.31 -16.75 -21.69
CA CYS A 629 15.56 -17.41 -22.04
C CYS A 629 16.15 -16.80 -23.32
N GLY A 630 17.41 -16.35 -23.25
CA GLY A 630 18.10 -15.77 -24.41
C GLY A 630 18.43 -16.78 -25.53
N PHE A 631 18.24 -18.09 -25.32
CA PHE A 631 18.54 -19.12 -26.31
C PHE A 631 17.31 -19.61 -27.06
N ASP A 632 16.18 -19.81 -26.36
CA ASP A 632 14.97 -20.43 -26.92
C ASP A 632 13.71 -19.57 -26.78
N GLY A 633 13.79 -18.43 -26.07
CA GLY A 633 12.68 -17.50 -25.88
C GLY A 633 11.61 -17.97 -24.89
N SER A 634 11.78 -19.11 -24.23
CA SER A 634 10.83 -19.58 -23.21
C SER A 634 10.85 -18.72 -21.95
N GLU A 635 9.73 -18.64 -21.26
CA GLU A 635 9.61 -17.92 -19.99
C GLU A 635 10.40 -18.62 -18.88
N LEU A 636 11.21 -17.86 -18.15
CA LEU A 636 12.02 -18.35 -17.06
C LEU A 636 11.17 -18.54 -15.78
N LYS A 637 11.38 -19.65 -15.09
CA LYS A 637 10.65 -20.06 -13.87
C LYS A 637 11.52 -19.92 -12.63
N LEU A 638 10.88 -19.80 -11.45
CA LEU A 638 11.59 -19.65 -10.18
C LEU A 638 12.44 -20.89 -9.84
N ILE A 639 11.94 -22.08 -10.19
CA ILE A 639 12.60 -23.37 -9.96
C ILE A 639 12.43 -24.30 -11.18
N PRO A 640 13.17 -25.44 -11.24
CA PRO A 640 13.04 -26.45 -12.28
C PRO A 640 11.72 -27.22 -12.43
#